data_AF-A0A5K1UXE9-F1
#
_entry.id   AF-A0A5K1UXE9-F1
#
_cell.length_a   1.000
_cell.length_b   1.000
_cell.length_c   1.000
_cell.angle_alpha   90.00
_cell.angle_beta   90.00
_cell.angle_gamma   90.00
#
_symmetry.space_group_name_H-M   'P 1'
#
loop_
_entity.id
_entity.type
_entity.pdbx_description
1 polymer ?
#
loop_
_entity_poly.entity_id
_entity_poly.type
_entity_poly.pdbx_seq_one_letter_code
_entity_poly.pdbx_strand_id
1 'polypeptide(L)'
;MSKVVVKFLLNGKCVATKPLNSQDNLKIVREKIKEKISDSQHFLTKDGDVIDANDEECRIVQDVIDEKRVINIKETEDKKGIRIKINDKIITTIEIDTKTYLSDVRKIVQNIPNSAYFYITDDDRVERDDEDVFTVEDIINNEEINLKEEKENTPEINDITIGICLNGNPLIKKQLNKNISLSDVRKEFENVKQIPKDFVFEDLEGFKIPTDDEQSLKLTSILHDNKVNITTGVTDVSEPSTTTSFLGSPNNSTIPGNSLTNCIISDTSPNNTKTEETDASPSNTDVSEPNIPIEGSKRLKSHENGKLKIYLYPNQPFNQKDENDAIAILVVGETGSGKTTLLNSFVNAIYGIKITDDFRYIIINEDHLEQYGEKSVSQTSEVTIYNIKRTKRTPPIKIIDTPGFGDTRGIEWDTEITKQIKKAFETKVFDLNAICFVASSSNVKLTVSQKYIFGNIINLFGKDVKKNFIAMLTFCDGEEPQVINALKSKDCIFSTIIPEIDEPWYLKFNNSAIYSDKTEDVFTQMFWKLGMKSFDDFITKLEILPRKSLEKSKEVLRKRECIKAQIEGIRISLNNGLAKMNEIKQIYEQLKENQDKVKNNENFTFTTEVEVQKIVDLKSGESATNCNKCHKTCHHPCHVPSLISYFTNILCTCIDFYGYCKVCGCPSSEHVNESRKYEYVIEKKEETKEEVFERYNEGKKGVANAEAMLKKLEEEFYKIQMDCRDKQQEIVECVNTLSEIALNNKVTSSNEYLDMLIQTENDEKKPGYEARIEGYKKLKKANEMIEDIMKNSTTKKSEAEIKAEVKRRMKEEGKSKMNKSGDDCVIC
;
A
#
# COMPACT_ATOMS: atom_id res chain seq x y z
N MET A 1 37.06 44.37 -33.29
CA MET A 1 36.20 43.77 -32.25
C MET A 1 36.47 42.27 -32.19
N SER A 2 37.15 41.80 -31.15
CA SER A 2 37.49 40.38 -31.03
C SER A 2 36.28 39.59 -30.53
N LYS A 3 35.81 38.65 -31.35
CA LYS A 3 34.87 37.63 -30.87
C LYS A 3 35.61 36.74 -29.86
N VAL A 4 35.09 36.69 -28.63
CA VAL A 4 35.63 35.88 -27.54
C VAL A 4 34.58 34.84 -27.14
N VAL A 5 35.00 33.59 -26.99
CA VAL A 5 34.14 32.55 -26.40
C VAL A 5 34.27 32.67 -24.89
N VAL A 6 33.16 32.97 -24.24
CA VAL A 6 33.09 33.20 -22.79
C VAL A 6 32.32 32.07 -22.13
N LYS A 7 32.84 31.58 -21.01
CA LYS A 7 32.21 30.57 -20.17
C LYS A 7 31.57 31.22 -18.95
N PHE A 8 30.31 30.91 -18.70
CA PHE A 8 29.54 31.43 -17.58
C PHE A 8 29.47 30.39 -16.47
N LEU A 9 29.94 30.74 -15.28
CA LEU A 9 29.89 29.89 -14.09
C LEU A 9 28.92 30.49 -13.07
N LEU A 10 27.81 29.81 -12.81
CA LEU A 10 26.89 30.12 -11.71
C LEU A 10 27.31 29.32 -10.49
N ASN A 11 27.69 29.98 -9.39
CA ASN A 11 28.17 29.34 -8.15
C ASN A 11 29.24 28.25 -8.43
N GLY A 12 30.15 28.53 -9.37
CA GLY A 12 31.24 27.62 -9.77
C GLY A 12 30.86 26.52 -10.78
N LYS A 13 29.58 26.39 -11.16
CA LYS A 13 29.10 25.41 -12.14
C LYS A 13 28.84 26.05 -13.50
N CYS A 14 29.29 25.41 -14.58
CA CYS A 14 29.12 25.93 -15.92
C CYS A 14 27.65 25.88 -16.37
N VAL A 15 27.08 27.04 -16.70
CA VAL A 15 25.68 27.17 -17.15
C VAL A 15 25.56 27.50 -18.64
N ALA A 16 26.55 28.18 -19.21
CA ALA A 16 26.56 28.51 -20.64
C ALA A 16 27.98 28.75 -21.16
N THR A 17 28.16 28.51 -22.46
CA THR A 17 29.35 28.91 -23.21
C THR A 17 28.88 29.58 -24.49
N LYS A 18 29.19 30.88 -24.67
CA LYS A 18 28.68 31.65 -25.82
C LYS A 18 29.79 32.48 -26.47
N PRO A 19 29.78 32.61 -27.81
CA PRO A 19 30.61 33.59 -28.50
C PRO A 19 30.01 34.99 -28.30
N LEU A 20 30.80 35.91 -27.75
CA LEU A 20 30.42 37.29 -27.47
C LEU A 20 31.41 38.25 -28.12
N ASN A 21 31.00 39.49 -28.29
CA ASN A 21 31.91 40.56 -28.63
C ASN A 21 32.55 41.10 -27.35
N SER A 22 33.87 41.30 -27.34
CA SER A 22 34.57 41.81 -26.14
C SER A 22 34.10 43.21 -25.70
N GLN A 23 33.39 43.93 -26.58
CA GLN A 23 32.82 45.26 -26.34
C GLN A 23 31.30 45.23 -26.06
N ASP A 24 30.66 44.06 -26.03
CA ASP A 24 29.26 43.96 -25.59
C ASP A 24 29.19 44.38 -24.10
N ASN A 25 28.20 45.20 -23.73
CA ASN A 25 27.92 45.47 -22.33
C ASN A 25 27.22 44.29 -21.66
N LEU A 26 27.29 44.21 -20.33
CA LEU A 26 26.75 43.08 -19.59
C LEU A 26 25.23 42.93 -19.74
N LYS A 27 24.49 44.02 -19.97
CA LYS A 27 23.04 43.96 -20.24
C LYS A 27 22.73 43.19 -21.54
N ILE A 28 23.47 43.45 -22.61
CA ILE A 28 23.38 42.69 -23.87
C ILE A 28 23.79 41.23 -23.65
N VAL A 29 24.79 40.99 -22.79
CA VAL A 29 25.23 39.64 -22.45
C VAL A 29 24.12 38.88 -21.72
N ARG A 30 23.48 39.49 -20.72
CA ARG A 30 22.35 38.93 -19.97
C ARG A 30 21.22 38.49 -20.89
N GLU A 31 20.80 39.35 -21.82
CA GLU A 31 19.78 38.99 -22.82
C GLU A 31 20.15 37.75 -23.65
N LYS A 32 21.43 37.56 -23.97
CA LYS A 32 21.92 36.40 -24.73
C LYS A 32 21.95 35.09 -23.91
N ILE A 33 21.88 35.18 -22.59
CA ILE A 33 21.88 34.03 -21.66
C ILE A 33 20.65 33.97 -20.74
N LYS A 34 19.61 34.79 -20.98
CA LYS A 34 18.41 34.89 -20.13
C LYS A 34 17.64 33.57 -19.92
N GLU A 35 17.76 32.62 -20.84
CA GLU A 35 17.19 31.28 -20.67
C GLU A 35 18.00 30.38 -19.70
N LYS A 36 19.16 30.86 -19.23
CA LYS A 36 20.13 30.10 -18.42
C LYS A 36 20.45 30.74 -17.07
N ILE A 37 20.03 31.98 -16.84
CA ILE A 37 20.23 32.73 -15.60
C ILE A 37 18.96 33.51 -15.25
N SER A 38 18.69 33.72 -13.96
CA SER A 38 17.56 34.54 -13.49
C SER A 38 17.96 36.00 -13.28
N ASP A 39 16.98 36.87 -13.16
CA ASP A 39 17.20 38.30 -12.89
C ASP A 39 17.79 38.55 -11.49
N SER A 40 17.57 37.63 -10.55
CA SER A 40 18.14 37.61 -9.20
C SER A 40 19.61 37.16 -9.11
N GLN A 41 20.25 36.84 -10.24
CA GLN A 41 21.65 36.43 -10.30
C GLN A 41 22.51 37.56 -10.85
N HIS A 42 23.64 37.84 -10.20
CA HIS A 42 24.50 38.97 -10.52
C HIS A 42 25.84 38.54 -11.11
N PHE A 43 26.31 39.27 -12.11
CA PHE A 43 27.69 39.10 -12.60
C PHE A 43 28.68 39.55 -11.53
N LEU A 44 29.84 38.90 -11.49
CA LEU A 44 30.94 39.30 -10.62
C LEU A 44 32.05 39.96 -11.42
N THR A 45 32.74 40.94 -10.83
CA THR A 45 34.01 41.48 -11.34
C THR A 45 35.11 40.41 -11.31
N LYS A 46 36.27 40.70 -11.91
CA LYS A 46 37.45 39.81 -11.87
C LYS A 46 37.91 39.51 -10.44
N ASP A 47 37.74 40.48 -9.56
CA ASP A 47 38.12 40.40 -8.15
C ASP A 47 37.04 39.72 -7.28
N GLY A 48 35.87 39.39 -7.87
CA GLY A 48 34.80 38.65 -7.21
C GLY A 48 33.70 39.53 -6.58
N ASP A 49 33.73 40.84 -6.82
CA ASP A 49 32.71 41.77 -6.33
C ASP A 49 31.43 41.70 -7.17
N VAL A 50 30.29 41.91 -6.53
CA VAL A 50 28.97 41.87 -7.19
C VAL A 50 28.77 43.11 -8.05
N ILE A 51 28.35 42.92 -9.30
CA ILE A 51 27.95 43.99 -10.21
C ILE A 51 26.44 44.18 -10.08
N ASP A 52 26.02 45.38 -9.69
CA ASP A 52 24.60 45.76 -9.63
C ASP A 52 23.98 45.71 -11.04
N ALA A 53 22.73 45.26 -11.14
CA ALA A 53 22.00 45.20 -12.41
C ALA A 53 21.94 46.57 -13.12
N ASN A 54 21.92 47.67 -12.37
CA ASN A 54 21.95 49.04 -12.91
C ASN A 54 23.31 49.41 -13.52
N ASP A 55 24.39 48.77 -13.10
CA ASP A 55 25.76 49.02 -13.58
C ASP A 55 26.14 48.14 -14.79
N GLU A 56 25.28 47.19 -15.18
CA GLU A 56 25.53 46.28 -16.31
C GLU A 56 25.60 46.99 -17.66
N GLU A 57 25.00 48.16 -17.80
CA GLU A 57 25.10 48.98 -19.02
C GLU A 57 26.46 49.66 -19.16
N CYS A 58 27.16 49.88 -18.04
CA CYS A 58 28.41 50.63 -17.94
C CYS A 58 29.65 49.72 -17.97
N ARG A 59 29.49 48.39 -18.00
CA ARG A 59 30.57 47.41 -17.96
C ARG A 59 30.56 46.54 -19.22
N ILE A 60 31.71 46.40 -19.87
CA ILE A 60 31.88 45.55 -21.05
C ILE A 60 32.51 44.21 -20.71
N VAL A 61 32.27 43.19 -21.55
CA VAL A 61 32.79 41.82 -21.38
C VAL A 61 34.29 41.79 -21.06
N GLN A 62 35.09 42.63 -21.73
CA GLN A 62 36.54 42.68 -21.54
C GLN A 62 36.98 43.11 -20.12
N ASP A 63 36.15 43.88 -19.42
CA ASP A 63 36.41 44.37 -18.06
C ASP A 63 36.14 43.29 -17.01
N VAL A 64 35.44 42.22 -17.38
CA VAL A 64 34.89 41.23 -16.45
C VAL A 64 35.52 39.86 -16.64
N ILE A 65 35.93 39.51 -17.87
CA ILE A 65 36.57 38.21 -18.16
C ILE A 65 38.00 38.13 -17.64
N ASP A 66 38.34 37.00 -17.02
CA ASP A 66 39.72 36.64 -16.65
C ASP A 66 40.52 36.06 -17.85
N GLU A 67 41.77 35.68 -17.63
CA GLU A 67 42.63 35.05 -18.66
C GLU A 67 42.04 33.73 -19.19
N LYS A 68 41.19 33.06 -18.40
CA LYS A 68 40.48 31.84 -18.76
C LYS A 68 39.15 32.10 -19.48
N ARG A 69 38.83 33.37 -19.74
CA ARG A 69 37.59 33.84 -20.39
C ARG A 69 36.33 33.40 -19.67
N VAL A 70 36.37 33.45 -18.33
CA VAL A 70 35.24 33.10 -17.47
C VAL A 70 34.56 34.37 -16.95
N ILE A 71 33.23 34.38 -16.95
CA ILE A 71 32.43 35.31 -16.15
C ILE A 71 31.76 34.50 -15.04
N ASN A 72 32.02 34.90 -13.80
CA ASN A 72 31.36 34.31 -12.64
C ASN A 72 30.05 35.02 -12.36
N ILE A 73 29.05 34.25 -11.96
CA ILE A 73 27.71 34.69 -11.61
C ILE A 73 27.41 34.15 -10.22
N LYS A 74 26.90 35.01 -9.35
CA LYS A 74 26.52 34.66 -7.99
C LYS A 74 25.07 35.01 -7.76
N GLU A 75 24.38 34.14 -7.05
CA GLU A 75 23.06 34.42 -6.50
C GLU A 75 23.26 35.13 -5.16
N THR A 76 22.83 36.40 -5.04
CA THR A 76 23.23 37.27 -3.93
C THR A 76 22.12 37.60 -2.94
N GLU A 77 20.88 37.14 -3.15
CA GLU A 77 19.76 37.50 -2.29
C GLU A 77 19.27 36.31 -1.45
N ASP A 78 19.03 36.59 -0.16
CA ASP A 78 18.54 35.64 0.84
C ASP A 78 17.14 35.13 0.45
N LYS A 79 17.10 33.99 -0.23
CA LYS A 79 15.86 33.27 -0.47
C LYS A 79 15.25 32.86 0.87
N LYS A 80 14.00 33.23 1.11
CA LYS A 80 13.24 32.75 2.26
C LYS A 80 12.48 31.49 1.87
N GLY A 81 12.41 30.53 2.80
CA GLY A 81 11.58 29.34 2.64
C GLY A 81 10.11 29.69 2.86
N ILE A 82 9.39 29.98 1.77
CA ILE A 82 7.99 30.39 1.81
C ILE A 82 7.08 29.18 1.66
N ARG A 83 6.17 28.99 2.60
CA ARG A 83 5.14 27.95 2.54
C ARG A 83 3.95 28.45 1.72
N ILE A 84 3.66 27.79 0.61
CA ILE A 84 2.48 28.07 -0.18
C ILE A 84 1.34 27.19 0.31
N LYS A 85 0.22 27.79 0.69
CA LYS A 85 -0.98 27.11 1.18
C LYS A 85 -2.15 27.32 0.22
N ILE A 86 -2.96 26.28 0.05
CA ILE A 86 -4.27 26.36 -0.61
C ILE A 86 -5.31 25.86 0.38
N ASN A 87 -6.34 26.67 0.67
CA ASN A 87 -7.38 26.34 1.66
C ASN A 87 -6.76 25.86 3.00
N ASP A 88 -5.79 26.61 3.52
CA ASP A 88 -5.01 26.33 4.74
C ASP A 88 -4.14 25.06 4.72
N LYS A 89 -4.07 24.34 3.59
CA LYS A 89 -3.19 23.18 3.41
C LYS A 89 -1.91 23.56 2.69
N ILE A 90 -0.75 23.27 3.28
CA ILE A 90 0.55 23.49 2.65
C ILE A 90 0.67 22.58 1.43
N ILE A 91 0.81 23.18 0.24
CA ILE A 91 1.00 22.44 -1.02
C ILE A 91 2.48 22.27 -1.35
N THR A 92 3.31 23.25 -1.00
CA THR A 92 4.75 23.22 -1.22
C THR A 92 5.44 24.25 -0.34
N THR A 93 6.75 24.12 -0.18
CA THR A 93 7.62 25.17 0.36
C THR A 93 8.66 25.49 -0.70
N ILE A 94 8.78 26.76 -1.07
CA ILE A 94 9.72 27.22 -2.10
C ILE A 94 10.70 28.21 -1.49
N GLU A 95 11.97 28.10 -1.87
CA GLU A 95 12.95 29.14 -1.61
C GLU A 95 12.85 30.17 -2.73
N ILE A 96 12.27 31.33 -2.42
CA ILE A 96 11.98 32.37 -3.40
C ILE A 96 12.31 33.74 -2.80
N ASP A 97 12.72 34.66 -3.66
CA ASP A 97 12.94 36.05 -3.28
C ASP A 97 11.60 36.72 -3.01
N THR A 98 11.51 37.50 -1.93
CA THR A 98 10.31 38.24 -1.56
C THR A 98 9.93 39.31 -2.59
N LYS A 99 10.83 39.72 -3.49
CA LYS A 99 10.52 40.62 -4.62
C LYS A 99 10.00 39.91 -5.87
N THR A 100 9.83 38.58 -5.84
CA THR A 100 9.33 37.83 -7.01
C THR A 100 7.87 38.16 -7.28
N TYR A 101 7.51 38.40 -8.54
CA TYR A 101 6.11 38.62 -8.96
C TYR A 101 5.25 37.37 -8.77
N LEU A 102 3.97 37.56 -8.44
CA LEU A 102 3.04 36.45 -8.18
C LEU A 102 2.80 35.57 -9.42
N SER A 103 2.85 36.15 -10.62
CA SER A 103 2.76 35.39 -11.87
C SER A 103 3.91 34.40 -12.05
N ASP A 104 5.11 34.77 -11.58
CA ASP A 104 6.28 33.89 -11.59
C ASP A 104 6.22 32.85 -10.47
N VAL A 105 5.68 33.21 -9.29
CA VAL A 105 5.36 32.23 -8.22
C VAL A 105 4.41 31.15 -8.77
N ARG A 106 3.37 31.54 -9.52
CA ARG A 106 2.43 30.60 -10.14
C ARG A 106 3.08 29.72 -11.20
N LYS A 107 4.03 30.23 -11.98
CA LYS A 107 4.81 29.41 -12.94
C LYS A 107 5.77 28.44 -12.24
N ILE A 108 6.39 28.88 -11.15
CA ILE A 108 7.33 28.06 -10.35
C ILE A 108 6.58 26.92 -9.65
N VAL A 109 5.39 27.21 -9.11
CA VAL A 109 4.56 26.22 -8.41
C VAL A 109 3.49 25.67 -9.35
N GLN A 110 3.88 24.67 -10.16
CA GLN A 110 2.99 23.99 -11.12
C GLN A 110 1.73 23.34 -10.49
N ASN A 111 1.70 23.22 -9.16
CA ASN A 111 0.59 22.62 -8.41
C ASN A 111 -0.45 23.64 -7.92
N ILE A 112 -0.34 24.93 -8.28
CA ILE A 112 -1.39 25.89 -8.00
C ILE A 112 -2.50 25.73 -9.06
N PRO A 113 -3.72 25.28 -8.68
CA PRO A 113 -4.83 25.15 -9.61
C PRO A 113 -5.32 26.53 -10.09
N ASN A 114 -5.90 26.55 -11.29
CA ASN A 114 -6.44 27.78 -11.88
C ASN A 114 -7.58 28.40 -11.06
N SER A 115 -8.26 27.61 -10.22
CA SER A 115 -9.33 28.04 -9.32
C SER A 115 -8.84 28.66 -8.01
N ALA A 116 -7.53 28.68 -7.76
CA ALA A 116 -6.94 29.27 -6.56
C ALA A 116 -6.40 30.68 -6.86
N TYR A 117 -6.78 31.66 -6.05
CA TYR A 117 -6.35 33.05 -6.14
C TYR A 117 -5.44 33.43 -4.98
N PHE A 118 -4.52 34.36 -5.22
CA PHE A 118 -3.72 34.98 -4.16
C PHE A 118 -4.54 36.02 -3.40
N TYR A 119 -4.27 36.17 -2.11
CA TYR A 119 -4.93 37.15 -1.25
C TYR A 119 -3.88 38.04 -0.59
N ILE A 120 -4.14 39.34 -0.54
CA ILE A 120 -3.32 40.29 0.24
C ILE A 120 -3.68 40.21 1.74
N THR A 121 -2.90 40.86 2.60
CA THR A 121 -3.05 40.80 4.07
C THR A 121 -4.40 41.25 4.61
N ASP A 122 -5.20 41.97 3.81
CA ASP A 122 -6.56 42.43 4.14
C ASP A 122 -7.67 41.49 3.60
N ASP A 123 -7.30 40.30 3.10
CA ASP A 123 -8.22 39.29 2.55
C ASP A 123 -8.91 39.69 1.22
N ASP A 124 -8.37 40.70 0.52
CA ASP A 124 -8.77 41.05 -0.84
C ASP A 124 -8.10 40.12 -1.87
N ARG A 125 -8.88 39.72 -2.88
CA ARG A 125 -8.47 38.83 -3.96
C ARG A 125 -7.61 39.59 -4.98
N VAL A 126 -6.46 39.03 -5.35
CA VAL A 126 -5.66 39.48 -6.49
C VAL A 126 -6.24 38.86 -7.76
N GLU A 127 -6.71 39.70 -8.69
CA GLU A 127 -7.19 39.23 -9.99
C GLU A 127 -6.04 38.73 -10.86
N ARG A 128 -6.35 37.79 -11.77
CA ARG A 128 -5.32 37.13 -12.60
C ARG A 128 -4.51 38.07 -13.47
N ASP A 129 -5.13 39.12 -13.98
CA ASP A 129 -4.46 40.12 -14.82
C ASP A 129 -3.54 41.05 -14.00
N ASP A 130 -3.67 41.04 -12.68
CA ASP A 130 -2.88 41.85 -11.76
C ASP A 130 -1.72 41.06 -11.11
N GLU A 131 -1.59 39.75 -11.35
CA GLU A 131 -0.50 38.92 -10.79
C GLU A 131 0.91 39.35 -11.26
N ASP A 132 1.00 40.10 -12.36
CA ASP A 132 2.25 40.72 -12.86
C ASP A 132 2.57 42.06 -12.17
N VAL A 133 1.68 42.57 -11.32
CA VAL A 133 1.82 43.85 -10.61
C VAL A 133 2.20 43.64 -9.14
N PHE A 134 1.72 42.55 -8.54
CA PHE A 134 1.99 42.20 -7.14
C PHE A 134 3.22 41.29 -6.99
N THR A 135 3.91 41.46 -5.88
CA THR A 135 5.08 40.68 -5.48
C THR A 135 4.81 39.85 -4.23
N VAL A 136 5.69 38.90 -3.94
CA VAL A 136 5.60 38.04 -2.75
C VAL A 136 5.57 38.86 -1.44
N GLU A 137 6.32 39.95 -1.35
CA GLU A 137 6.36 40.83 -0.18
C GLU A 137 5.02 41.52 0.12
N ASP A 138 4.17 41.68 -0.90
CA ASP A 138 2.85 42.30 -0.75
C ASP A 138 1.82 41.38 -0.07
N ILE A 139 2.06 40.06 -0.09
CA ILE A 139 1.08 39.05 0.38
C ILE A 139 1.61 38.10 1.45
N ILE A 140 2.92 38.07 1.67
CA ILE A 140 3.56 37.15 2.61
C ILE A 140 3.20 37.49 4.06
N ASN A 141 2.74 36.49 4.82
CA ASN A 141 2.47 36.62 6.25
C ASN A 141 3.11 35.45 7.01
N ASN A 142 4.02 35.75 7.95
CA ASN A 142 4.76 34.74 8.74
C ASN A 142 5.43 33.64 7.88
N GLU A 143 6.04 34.03 6.76
CA GLU A 143 6.68 33.12 5.78
C GLU A 143 5.67 32.20 5.05
N GLU A 144 4.40 32.60 4.99
CA GLU A 144 3.35 31.84 4.33
C GLU A 144 2.61 32.72 3.32
N ILE A 145 2.29 32.14 2.17
CA ILE A 145 1.38 32.71 1.17
C ILE A 145 0.13 31.85 1.16
N ASN A 146 -1.02 32.47 1.40
CA ASN A 146 -2.31 31.78 1.41
C ASN A 146 -3.04 32.03 0.10
N LEU A 147 -3.44 30.96 -0.55
CA LEU A 147 -4.41 30.95 -1.62
C LEU A 147 -5.69 30.29 -1.12
N LYS A 148 -6.83 30.77 -1.60
CA LYS A 148 -8.12 30.12 -1.40
C LYS A 148 -8.62 29.66 -2.76
N GLU A 149 -9.10 28.42 -2.82
CA GLU A 149 -9.93 27.99 -3.93
C GLU A 149 -11.33 28.51 -3.67
N GLU A 150 -11.76 29.46 -4.49
CA GLU A 150 -13.16 29.85 -4.46
C GLU A 150 -13.97 28.75 -5.14
N LYS A 151 -15.07 28.34 -4.50
CA LYS A 151 -16.12 27.57 -5.15
C LYS A 151 -16.80 28.47 -6.17
N GLU A 152 -16.17 28.66 -7.32
CA GLU A 152 -16.92 28.93 -8.53
C GLU A 152 -17.89 27.77 -8.73
N ASN A 153 -19.16 28.12 -8.95
CA ASN A 153 -20.20 27.18 -9.34
C ASN A 153 -19.63 26.17 -10.34
N THR A 154 -19.59 24.91 -9.90
CA THR A 154 -19.04 23.75 -10.61
C THR A 154 -19.17 23.84 -12.13
N PRO A 155 -18.06 23.86 -12.89
CA PRO A 155 -18.00 23.16 -14.15
C PRO A 155 -17.65 21.71 -13.82
N GLU A 156 -18.67 20.85 -13.89
CA GLU A 156 -18.48 19.40 -14.03
C GLU A 156 -17.30 19.10 -14.97
N ILE A 157 -16.50 18.07 -14.66
CA ILE A 157 -15.59 17.46 -15.63
C ILE A 157 -16.46 17.06 -16.83
N ASN A 158 -16.43 17.89 -17.86
CA ASN A 158 -17.30 17.75 -19.02
C ASN A 158 -16.57 17.16 -20.21
N ASP A 159 -15.25 17.00 -20.15
CA ASP A 159 -14.49 16.50 -21.29
C ASP A 159 -14.60 14.97 -21.39
N ILE A 160 -15.36 14.52 -22.39
CA ILE A 160 -15.59 13.11 -22.72
C ILE A 160 -14.79 12.75 -23.97
N THR A 161 -14.28 11.52 -24.03
CA THR A 161 -13.69 10.99 -25.27
C THR A 161 -14.81 10.39 -26.13
N ILE A 162 -15.09 11.01 -27.26
CA ILE A 162 -16.12 10.55 -28.21
C ILE A 162 -15.48 9.83 -29.40
N GLY A 163 -16.14 8.78 -29.90
CA GLY A 163 -15.84 8.14 -31.17
C GLY A 163 -16.67 8.76 -32.30
N ILE A 164 -16.02 9.25 -33.35
CA ILE A 164 -16.69 9.83 -34.51
C ILE A 164 -16.86 8.73 -35.55
N CYS A 165 -18.08 8.52 -36.04
CA CYS A 165 -18.43 7.52 -37.04
C CYS A 165 -18.94 8.20 -38.32
N LEU A 166 -18.42 7.81 -39.48
CA LEU A 166 -18.90 8.28 -40.79
C LEU A 166 -19.73 7.17 -41.45
N ASN A 167 -21.00 7.42 -41.75
CA ASN A 167 -21.94 6.42 -42.29
C ASN A 167 -21.96 5.13 -41.45
N GLY A 168 -21.93 5.26 -40.11
CA GLY A 168 -21.90 4.15 -39.16
C GLY A 168 -20.54 3.46 -38.96
N ASN A 169 -19.49 3.83 -39.71
CA ASN A 169 -18.15 3.26 -39.57
C ASN A 169 -17.25 4.09 -38.65
N PRO A 170 -16.55 3.50 -37.66
CA PRO A 170 -15.65 4.24 -36.77
C PRO A 170 -14.52 4.92 -37.54
N LEU A 171 -14.33 6.22 -37.31
CA LEU A 171 -13.32 7.04 -37.98
C LEU A 171 -12.17 7.39 -37.03
N ILE A 172 -12.44 8.12 -35.94
CA ILE A 172 -11.44 8.61 -34.97
C ILE A 172 -12.04 8.79 -33.58
N LYS A 173 -11.19 8.97 -32.56
CA LYS A 173 -11.60 9.41 -31.22
C LYS A 173 -11.10 10.83 -30.95
N LYS A 174 -11.92 11.67 -30.33
CA LYS A 174 -11.56 13.03 -29.94
C LYS A 174 -12.12 13.37 -28.57
N GLN A 175 -11.36 14.10 -27.76
CA GLN A 175 -11.82 14.58 -26.47
C GLN A 175 -12.54 15.92 -26.65
N LEU A 176 -13.79 16.00 -26.20
CA LEU A 176 -14.62 17.20 -26.33
C LEU A 176 -15.49 17.38 -25.08
N ASN A 177 -15.80 18.63 -24.78
CA ASN A 177 -16.70 18.98 -23.70
C ASN A 177 -18.13 18.52 -24.03
N LYS A 178 -18.79 17.73 -23.17
CA LYS A 178 -20.14 17.17 -23.38
C LYS A 178 -21.21 18.25 -23.61
N ASN A 179 -20.97 19.47 -23.14
CA ASN A 179 -21.91 20.59 -23.23
C ASN A 179 -21.61 21.58 -24.37
N ILE A 180 -20.62 21.30 -25.23
CA ILE A 180 -20.28 22.12 -26.40
C ILE A 180 -21.46 22.17 -27.40
N SER A 181 -21.66 23.31 -28.07
CA SER A 181 -22.67 23.46 -29.13
C SER A 181 -22.27 22.64 -30.36
N LEU A 182 -23.24 22.10 -31.12
CA LEU A 182 -22.91 21.37 -32.35
C LEU A 182 -22.19 22.26 -33.38
N SER A 183 -22.48 23.57 -33.39
CA SER A 183 -21.78 24.54 -34.23
C SER A 183 -20.28 24.66 -33.93
N ASP A 184 -19.89 24.51 -32.65
CA ASP A 184 -18.48 24.54 -32.26
C ASP A 184 -17.82 23.17 -32.43
N VAL A 185 -18.57 22.07 -32.25
CA VAL A 185 -18.11 20.72 -32.66
C VAL A 185 -17.80 20.70 -34.15
N ARG A 186 -18.63 21.33 -34.98
CA ARG A 186 -18.41 21.40 -36.42
C ARG A 186 -17.08 22.04 -36.77
N LYS A 187 -16.75 23.19 -36.17
CA LYS A 187 -15.44 23.85 -36.36
C LYS A 187 -14.28 22.95 -35.94
N GLU A 188 -14.44 22.23 -34.83
CA GLU A 188 -13.45 21.27 -34.34
C GLU A 188 -13.28 20.07 -35.27
N PHE A 189 -14.32 19.64 -35.97
CA PHE A 189 -14.31 18.51 -36.90
C PHE A 189 -13.77 18.91 -38.27
N GLU A 190 -14.09 20.12 -38.77
CA GLU A 190 -13.57 20.67 -40.03
C GLU A 190 -12.04 20.81 -40.04
N ASN A 191 -11.44 21.01 -38.86
CA ASN A 191 -9.99 21.04 -38.68
C ASN A 191 -9.34 19.64 -38.71
N VAL A 192 -10.13 18.56 -38.70
CA VAL A 192 -9.61 17.19 -38.73
C VAL A 192 -9.57 16.66 -40.16
N LYS A 193 -8.35 16.42 -40.66
CA LYS A 193 -8.09 15.97 -42.04
C LYS A 193 -8.87 14.72 -42.50
N GLN A 194 -9.35 13.89 -41.56
CA GLN A 194 -10.01 12.62 -41.85
C GLN A 194 -11.53 12.75 -41.99
N ILE A 195 -12.10 13.90 -41.62
CA ILE A 195 -13.54 14.19 -41.70
C ILE A 195 -13.82 14.95 -43.02
N PRO A 196 -14.78 14.50 -43.86
CA PRO A 196 -15.22 15.24 -45.04
C PRO A 196 -15.76 16.62 -44.65
N LYS A 197 -15.55 17.67 -45.46
CA LYS A 197 -15.99 19.03 -45.11
C LYS A 197 -17.51 19.22 -45.19
N ASP A 198 -18.19 18.39 -45.97
CA ASP A 198 -19.62 18.43 -46.30
C ASP A 198 -20.47 17.47 -45.44
N PHE A 199 -19.98 17.14 -44.24
CA PHE A 199 -20.68 16.24 -43.33
C PHE A 199 -21.89 16.91 -42.66
N VAL A 200 -22.87 16.08 -42.29
CA VAL A 200 -24.09 16.45 -41.57
C VAL A 200 -24.18 15.59 -40.30
N PHE A 201 -24.57 16.17 -39.17
CA PHE A 201 -24.80 15.42 -37.94
C PHE A 201 -26.11 14.63 -38.03
N GLU A 202 -26.13 13.46 -37.41
CA GLU A 202 -27.37 12.68 -37.21
C GLU A 202 -27.77 12.69 -35.74
N ASP A 203 -29.08 12.79 -35.49
CA ASP A 203 -29.63 12.60 -34.15
C ASP A 203 -29.67 11.12 -33.74
N LEU A 204 -30.17 10.84 -32.55
CA LEU A 204 -30.26 9.49 -31.98
C LEU A 204 -31.16 8.55 -32.80
N GLU A 205 -32.05 9.09 -33.63
CA GLU A 205 -32.97 8.34 -34.48
C GLU A 205 -32.47 8.23 -35.93
N GLY A 206 -31.31 8.81 -36.25
CA GLY A 206 -30.67 8.78 -37.56
C GLY A 206 -31.17 9.87 -38.52
N PHE A 207 -31.87 10.89 -38.03
CA PHE A 207 -32.28 12.03 -38.84
C PHE A 207 -31.18 13.07 -38.95
N LYS A 208 -31.04 13.65 -40.15
CA LYS A 208 -30.06 14.69 -40.44
C LYS A 208 -30.44 16.00 -39.76
N ILE A 209 -29.52 16.57 -39.00
CA ILE A 209 -29.67 17.85 -38.31
C ILE A 209 -29.31 18.99 -39.28
N PRO A 210 -30.25 19.91 -39.57
CA PRO A 210 -29.96 21.10 -40.37
C PRO A 210 -28.91 21.99 -39.70
N THR A 211 -28.04 22.60 -40.50
CA THR A 211 -26.96 23.47 -39.98
C THR A 211 -27.49 24.65 -39.14
N ASP A 212 -28.70 25.14 -39.45
CA ASP A 212 -29.34 26.24 -38.73
C ASP A 212 -29.73 25.85 -37.28
N ASP A 213 -29.94 24.56 -37.01
CA ASP A 213 -30.34 24.05 -35.69
C ASP A 213 -29.12 23.73 -34.80
N GLU A 214 -27.93 23.59 -35.38
CA GLU A 214 -26.69 23.20 -34.68
C GLU A 214 -26.25 24.17 -33.59
N GLN A 215 -26.65 25.45 -33.67
CA GLN A 215 -26.35 26.44 -32.64
C GLN A 215 -27.20 26.24 -31.37
N SER A 216 -28.41 25.68 -31.52
CA SER A 216 -29.35 25.45 -30.42
C SER A 216 -29.17 24.09 -29.75
N LEU A 217 -28.46 23.17 -30.42
CA LEU A 217 -28.22 21.80 -29.98
C LEU A 217 -26.82 21.62 -29.39
N LYS A 218 -26.69 20.69 -28.44
CA LYS A 218 -25.44 20.37 -27.75
C LYS A 218 -24.93 19.00 -28.16
N LEU A 219 -23.64 18.73 -27.99
CA LEU A 219 -23.06 17.41 -28.25
C LEU A 219 -23.82 16.27 -27.56
N THR A 220 -24.32 16.48 -26.33
CA THR A 220 -25.16 15.51 -25.62
C THR A 220 -26.44 15.12 -26.34
N SER A 221 -26.98 15.94 -27.25
CA SER A 221 -28.23 15.61 -27.94
C SER A 221 -28.05 14.57 -29.06
N ILE A 222 -26.82 14.30 -29.48
CA ILE A 222 -26.50 13.35 -30.56
C ILE A 222 -25.54 12.24 -30.11
N LEU A 223 -25.21 12.21 -28.82
CA LEU A 223 -24.23 11.28 -28.26
C LEU A 223 -24.91 9.98 -27.83
N HIS A 224 -24.52 8.86 -28.44
CA HIS A 224 -24.97 7.52 -28.05
C HIS A 224 -23.76 6.60 -27.83
N ASP A 225 -23.65 5.93 -26.67
CA ASP A 225 -22.50 5.08 -26.31
C ASP A 225 -21.13 5.75 -26.53
N ASN A 226 -21.03 7.05 -26.20
CA ASN A 226 -19.87 7.89 -26.48
C ASN A 226 -19.48 7.94 -27.97
N LYS A 227 -20.45 7.82 -28.88
CA LYS A 227 -20.24 7.95 -30.33
C LYS A 227 -21.16 8.99 -30.94
N VAL A 228 -20.68 9.61 -32.02
CA VAL A 228 -21.43 10.57 -32.86
C VAL A 228 -21.38 10.09 -34.30
N ASN A 229 -22.55 10.02 -34.95
CA ASN A 229 -22.66 9.67 -36.36
C ASN A 229 -22.74 10.93 -37.22
N ILE A 230 -21.98 10.93 -38.32
CA ILE A 230 -22.02 11.95 -39.36
C ILE A 230 -22.18 11.29 -40.73
N THR A 231 -22.85 11.96 -41.67
CA THR A 231 -23.03 11.48 -43.04
C THR A 231 -22.76 12.57 -44.08
N THR A 232 -22.36 12.18 -45.29
CA THR A 232 -22.13 13.12 -46.41
C THR A 232 -23.33 13.07 -47.37
N GLY A 233 -23.85 14.21 -47.79
CA GLY A 233 -25.08 14.27 -48.58
C GLY A 233 -24.92 13.83 -50.04
N VAL A 234 -25.42 12.64 -50.41
CA VAL A 234 -25.99 12.36 -51.74
C VAL A 234 -27.27 11.51 -51.60
N THR A 235 -28.23 11.88 -52.43
CA THR A 235 -29.65 11.51 -52.58
C THR A 235 -30.01 10.03 -52.76
N ASP A 236 -31.28 9.71 -52.41
CA ASP A 236 -32.05 8.48 -52.65
C ASP A 236 -31.87 7.83 -54.05
N VAL A 237 -32.08 6.50 -54.13
CA VAL A 237 -33.05 5.81 -55.01
C VAL A 237 -32.87 4.27 -54.99
N SER A 238 -33.91 3.60 -54.46
CA SER A 238 -34.53 2.30 -54.83
C SER A 238 -33.74 0.97 -54.94
N GLU A 239 -34.04 0.08 -53.97
CA GLU A 239 -34.66 -1.26 -54.14
C GLU A 239 -33.87 -2.47 -54.79
N PRO A 240 -34.35 -3.74 -54.66
CA PRO A 240 -33.64 -4.81 -53.92
C PRO A 240 -33.32 -6.07 -54.77
N SER A 241 -32.59 -7.06 -54.23
CA SER A 241 -32.79 -8.50 -54.59
C SER A 241 -31.94 -9.51 -53.79
N THR A 242 -32.64 -10.32 -53.00
CA THR A 242 -32.74 -11.80 -53.07
C THR A 242 -31.53 -12.72 -53.36
N THR A 243 -31.29 -13.61 -52.38
CA THR A 243 -31.12 -15.10 -52.45
C THR A 243 -29.83 -15.82 -52.93
N THR A 244 -29.48 -16.83 -52.09
CA THR A 244 -29.04 -18.22 -52.36
C THR A 244 -27.62 -18.56 -52.82
N SER A 245 -26.90 -19.21 -51.89
CA SER A 245 -26.22 -20.52 -51.96
C SER A 245 -26.02 -21.30 -53.28
N PHE A 246 -24.84 -21.94 -53.34
CA PHE A 246 -24.46 -23.27 -53.89
C PHE A 246 -23.55 -23.38 -55.15
N LEU A 247 -22.38 -23.99 -54.89
CA LEU A 247 -21.58 -25.01 -55.63
C LEU A 247 -21.03 -24.77 -57.06
N GLY A 248 -19.72 -25.07 -57.20
CA GLY A 248 -19.11 -25.62 -58.42
C GLY A 248 -17.59 -25.46 -58.53
N SER A 249 -16.81 -26.51 -58.21
CA SER A 249 -15.41 -26.69 -58.68
C SER A 249 -15.38 -27.14 -60.16
N PRO A 250 -14.24 -27.15 -60.88
CA PRO A 250 -13.26 -28.26 -60.76
C PRO A 250 -11.76 -27.91 -60.96
N ASN A 251 -10.93 -28.90 -60.59
CA ASN A 251 -9.47 -29.11 -60.73
C ASN A 251 -8.87 -28.73 -62.12
N ASN A 252 -7.56 -28.51 -62.33
CA ASN A 252 -6.46 -29.44 -62.01
C ASN A 252 -5.03 -28.87 -62.23
N SER A 253 -4.07 -29.48 -61.49
CA SER A 253 -2.62 -29.72 -61.77
C SER A 253 -1.66 -28.52 -61.93
N THR A 254 -0.53 -28.43 -61.21
CA THR A 254 0.52 -29.46 -61.01
C THR A 254 1.36 -29.19 -59.74
N ILE A 255 1.74 -30.24 -59.00
CA ILE A 255 2.64 -30.31 -57.81
C ILE A 255 3.77 -31.32 -58.18
N PRO A 256 4.69 -31.89 -57.33
CA PRO A 256 5.33 -31.57 -56.02
C PRO A 256 6.90 -31.64 -56.09
N GLY A 257 7.71 -31.57 -55.03
CA GLY A 257 7.54 -31.60 -53.57
C GLY A 257 8.86 -31.97 -52.85
N ASN A 258 8.76 -32.07 -51.52
CA ASN A 258 9.84 -32.28 -50.54
C ASN A 258 10.50 -33.68 -50.54
N SER A 259 11.73 -33.74 -49.98
CA SER A 259 12.11 -34.55 -48.78
C SER A 259 13.26 -35.57 -48.92
N LEU A 260 14.29 -35.38 -48.05
CA LEU A 260 15.10 -36.34 -47.25
C LEU A 260 15.76 -37.58 -47.90
N THR A 261 17.10 -37.77 -47.78
CA THR A 261 17.83 -38.65 -46.80
C THR A 261 19.29 -39.01 -47.22
N ASN A 262 20.16 -39.16 -46.20
CA ASN A 262 21.29 -40.11 -46.01
C ASN A 262 22.68 -39.96 -46.69
N CYS A 263 23.67 -39.61 -45.84
CA CYS A 263 24.88 -40.35 -45.40
C CYS A 263 26.04 -40.84 -46.33
N ILE A 264 27.23 -40.71 -45.71
CA ILE A 264 28.53 -41.47 -45.73
C ILE A 264 29.74 -41.02 -46.61
N ILE A 265 30.88 -40.92 -45.89
CA ILE A 265 32.32 -41.18 -46.21
C ILE A 265 33.24 -39.98 -46.52
N SER A 266 34.16 -39.68 -45.60
CA SER A 266 35.62 -39.80 -45.87
C SER A 266 36.43 -39.85 -44.58
N ASP A 267 37.19 -40.93 -44.45
CA ASP A 267 38.26 -41.17 -43.47
C ASP A 267 39.48 -40.30 -43.78
N THR A 268 40.11 -39.74 -42.74
CA THR A 268 41.58 -39.78 -42.63
C THR A 268 42.01 -39.65 -41.16
N SER A 269 42.86 -40.57 -40.72
CA SER A 269 43.70 -40.56 -39.52
C SER A 269 45.08 -41.11 -39.94
N PRO A 270 46.17 -41.09 -39.13
CA PRO A 270 46.37 -40.51 -37.79
C PRO A 270 47.70 -39.72 -37.66
N ASN A 271 47.96 -39.11 -36.49
CA ASN A 271 49.28 -39.22 -35.88
C ASN A 271 49.26 -39.02 -34.36
N ASN A 272 49.93 -39.95 -33.68
CA ASN A 272 50.12 -40.09 -32.25
C ASN A 272 51.09 -39.05 -31.68
N THR A 273 50.90 -38.68 -30.42
CA THR A 273 52.01 -38.64 -29.45
C THR A 273 51.48 -38.91 -28.05
N LYS A 274 51.97 -40.02 -27.48
CA LYS A 274 51.77 -40.45 -26.09
C LYS A 274 52.62 -39.61 -25.13
N THR A 275 52.09 -39.39 -23.93
CA THR A 275 52.89 -39.40 -22.70
C THR A 275 52.03 -40.03 -21.60
N GLU A 276 52.47 -41.21 -21.14
CA GLU A 276 52.02 -41.97 -19.96
C GLU A 276 52.51 -41.23 -18.70
N GLU A 277 51.82 -41.16 -17.56
CA GLU A 277 51.64 -42.14 -16.47
C GLU A 277 51.03 -41.29 -15.30
N THR A 278 50.15 -41.68 -14.37
CA THR A 278 49.94 -42.90 -13.60
C THR A 278 48.50 -42.97 -13.07
N ASP A 279 47.88 -44.15 -13.18
CA ASP A 279 46.62 -44.50 -12.51
C ASP A 279 46.83 -44.71 -11.00
N ALA A 280 45.99 -44.04 -10.21
CA ALA A 280 45.69 -44.45 -8.84
C ALA A 280 44.17 -44.54 -8.69
N SER A 281 43.62 -45.74 -8.85
CA SER A 281 42.24 -46.04 -8.50
C SER A 281 42.07 -46.00 -6.98
N PRO A 282 41.08 -45.29 -6.41
CA PRO A 282 40.59 -45.60 -5.08
C PRO A 282 39.47 -46.65 -5.21
N SER A 283 39.81 -47.88 -4.86
CA SER A 283 38.83 -48.88 -4.44
C SER A 283 38.09 -48.34 -3.20
N ASN A 284 36.77 -48.20 -3.27
CA ASN A 284 35.89 -48.12 -2.11
C ASN A 284 34.51 -48.67 -2.49
N THR A 285 34.36 -49.99 -2.45
CA THR A 285 33.06 -50.61 -2.19
C THR A 285 32.73 -50.40 -0.72
N ASP A 286 32.11 -49.25 -0.42
CA ASP A 286 31.43 -49.03 0.85
C ASP A 286 30.08 -49.78 0.79
N VAL A 287 30.09 -51.06 1.16
CA VAL A 287 28.88 -51.87 1.32
C VAL A 287 28.23 -51.47 2.64
N SER A 288 27.67 -50.27 2.67
CA SER A 288 26.76 -49.86 3.75
C SER A 288 25.48 -50.69 3.64
N GLU A 289 24.98 -51.21 4.76
CA GLU A 289 23.64 -51.84 4.81
C GLU A 289 22.59 -50.95 4.11
N PRO A 290 21.66 -51.55 3.35
CA PRO A 290 20.61 -50.79 2.68
C PRO A 290 19.74 -50.08 3.72
N ASN A 291 19.35 -48.83 3.43
CA ASN A 291 18.44 -48.11 4.30
C ASN A 291 17.10 -48.86 4.37
N ILE A 292 16.48 -48.88 5.55
CA ILE A 292 15.15 -49.45 5.77
C ILE A 292 14.19 -48.39 6.30
N PRO A 293 12.90 -48.45 5.96
CA PRO A 293 11.93 -47.52 6.51
C PRO A 293 11.85 -47.61 8.05
N ILE A 294 12.01 -46.46 8.71
CA ILE A 294 11.82 -46.25 10.15
C ILE A 294 10.46 -46.79 10.62
N GLU A 295 10.47 -47.43 11.79
CA GLU A 295 9.27 -47.93 12.44
C GLU A 295 8.25 -46.80 12.71
N GLY A 296 6.98 -47.05 12.37
CA GLY A 296 5.89 -46.07 12.49
C GLY A 296 5.68 -45.18 11.25
N SER A 297 6.58 -45.21 10.26
CA SER A 297 6.35 -44.54 8.98
C SER A 297 5.14 -45.11 8.23
N LYS A 298 4.28 -44.26 7.69
CA LYS A 298 3.08 -44.68 6.92
C LYS A 298 3.37 -44.62 5.43
N ARG A 299 3.29 -45.77 4.74
CA ARG A 299 3.42 -45.81 3.27
C ARG A 299 2.22 -45.15 2.60
N LEU A 300 2.47 -44.21 1.70
CA LEU A 300 1.46 -43.46 0.96
C LEU A 300 1.41 -43.91 -0.50
N LYS A 301 0.51 -44.86 -0.79
CA LYS A 301 0.37 -45.42 -2.14
C LYS A 301 -0.11 -44.41 -3.19
N SER A 302 -0.77 -43.32 -2.77
CA SER A 302 -1.27 -42.26 -3.66
C SER A 302 -0.17 -41.48 -4.36
N HIS A 303 1.03 -41.40 -3.77
CA HIS A 303 2.18 -40.67 -4.33
C HIS A 303 3.13 -41.54 -5.14
N GLU A 304 2.85 -42.84 -5.30
CA GLU A 304 3.73 -43.77 -6.01
C GLU A 304 3.41 -43.74 -7.52
N ASN A 305 4.19 -42.98 -8.30
CA ASN A 305 4.05 -42.90 -9.77
C ASN A 305 4.91 -43.96 -10.51
N GLY A 306 5.46 -44.94 -9.80
CA GLY A 306 6.28 -46.01 -10.35
C GLY A 306 6.80 -46.99 -9.29
N LYS A 307 8.11 -47.26 -9.30
CA LYS A 307 8.77 -48.21 -8.37
C LYS A 307 9.15 -47.58 -7.03
N LEU A 308 9.26 -46.25 -6.97
CA LEU A 308 9.67 -45.55 -5.74
C LEU A 308 8.53 -45.51 -4.73
N LYS A 309 8.83 -45.96 -3.50
CA LYS A 309 7.86 -45.97 -2.40
C LYS A 309 7.93 -44.68 -1.59
N ILE A 310 6.80 -44.06 -1.30
CA ILE A 310 6.76 -42.83 -0.50
C ILE A 310 6.25 -43.14 0.91
N TYR A 311 6.98 -42.70 1.92
CA TYR A 311 6.65 -42.87 3.32
C TYR A 311 6.46 -41.53 4.02
N LEU A 312 5.35 -41.36 4.73
CA LEU A 312 5.15 -40.27 5.66
C LEU A 312 5.97 -40.53 6.93
N TYR A 313 6.80 -39.56 7.29
CA TYR A 313 7.62 -39.60 8.50
C TYR A 313 6.74 -39.60 9.77
N PRO A 314 7.04 -40.43 10.79
CA PRO A 314 6.27 -40.49 12.03
C PRO A 314 6.59 -39.29 12.92
N ASN A 315 5.84 -38.19 12.77
CA ASN A 315 5.97 -37.01 13.62
C ASN A 315 5.49 -37.31 15.06
N GLN A 316 6.43 -37.67 15.94
CA GLN A 316 6.18 -37.98 17.35
C GLN A 316 6.73 -36.86 18.25
N PRO A 317 6.09 -36.58 19.40
CA PRO A 317 6.62 -35.59 20.34
C PRO A 317 8.01 -36.00 20.86
N PHE A 318 8.87 -35.01 21.09
CA PHE A 318 10.16 -35.24 21.74
C PHE A 318 9.99 -35.62 23.22
N ASN A 319 10.92 -36.43 23.71
CA ASN A 319 11.13 -36.58 25.14
C ASN A 319 11.93 -35.36 25.67
N GLN A 320 12.06 -35.24 27.00
CA GLN A 320 12.73 -34.10 27.62
C GLN A 320 14.18 -33.90 27.17
N LYS A 321 14.93 -35.00 26.93
CA LYS A 321 16.33 -34.93 26.48
C LYS A 321 16.41 -34.40 25.06
N ASP A 322 15.60 -34.97 24.17
CA ASP A 322 15.57 -34.53 22.78
C ASP A 322 15.08 -33.08 22.65
N GLU A 323 14.12 -32.66 23.48
CA GLU A 323 13.63 -31.28 23.53
C GLU A 323 14.72 -30.27 23.94
N ASN A 324 15.59 -30.65 24.89
CA ASN A 324 16.71 -29.82 25.33
C ASN A 324 17.84 -29.78 24.30
N ASP A 325 18.12 -30.91 23.63
CA ASP A 325 19.21 -31.05 22.66
C ASP A 325 18.82 -30.57 21.25
N ALA A 326 17.53 -30.31 20.99
CA ALA A 326 17.03 -30.06 19.66
C ALA A 326 17.53 -28.75 19.06
N ILE A 327 17.92 -28.81 17.78
CA ILE A 327 18.12 -27.65 16.92
C ILE A 327 16.75 -27.21 16.40
N ALA A 328 16.34 -25.99 16.70
CA ALA A 328 15.05 -25.45 16.25
C ALA A 328 15.23 -24.56 15.01
N ILE A 329 14.54 -24.90 13.92
CA ILE A 329 14.58 -24.17 12.65
C ILE A 329 13.20 -23.70 12.25
N LEU A 330 13.07 -22.42 11.93
CA LEU A 330 11.84 -21.82 11.43
C LEU A 330 11.95 -21.61 9.93
N VAL A 331 10.99 -22.11 9.15
CA VAL A 331 10.99 -22.00 7.69
C VAL A 331 9.89 -21.07 7.23
N VAL A 332 10.28 -20.00 6.51
CA VAL A 332 9.41 -18.91 6.07
C VAL A 332 9.69 -18.55 4.61
N GLY A 333 8.67 -18.11 3.88
CA GLY A 333 8.80 -17.70 2.49
C GLY A 333 7.46 -17.57 1.77
N GLU A 334 7.45 -17.02 0.57
CA GLU A 334 6.27 -16.86 -0.28
C GLU A 334 5.62 -18.21 -0.65
N THR A 335 4.33 -18.21 -0.95
CA THR A 335 3.64 -19.37 -1.56
C THR A 335 4.27 -19.73 -2.91
N GLY A 336 4.51 -21.03 -3.15
CA GLY A 336 5.16 -21.49 -4.38
C GLY A 336 6.69 -21.37 -4.41
N SER A 337 7.34 -20.87 -3.36
CA SER A 337 8.82 -20.80 -3.30
C SER A 337 9.52 -22.17 -3.12
N GLY A 338 8.78 -23.27 -3.02
CA GLY A 338 9.34 -24.62 -2.89
C GLY A 338 9.65 -25.08 -1.46
N LYS A 339 9.08 -24.43 -0.43
CA LYS A 339 9.26 -24.80 0.99
C LYS A 339 8.96 -26.27 1.29
N THR A 340 7.78 -26.76 0.91
CA THR A 340 7.38 -28.15 1.17
C THR A 340 8.37 -29.14 0.57
N THR A 341 8.71 -28.96 -0.71
CA THR A 341 9.65 -29.84 -1.41
C THR A 341 11.04 -29.80 -0.79
N LEU A 342 11.49 -28.63 -0.33
CA LEU A 342 12.75 -28.46 0.39
C LEU A 342 12.74 -29.25 1.71
N LEU A 343 11.68 -29.11 2.51
CA LEU A 343 11.53 -29.81 3.78
C LEU A 343 11.42 -31.34 3.63
N ASN A 344 10.65 -31.80 2.65
CA ASN A 344 10.58 -33.23 2.30
C ASN A 344 11.95 -33.74 1.83
N SER A 345 12.73 -32.95 1.10
CA SER A 345 14.09 -33.35 0.70
C SER A 345 15.06 -33.38 1.89
N PHE A 346 14.92 -32.43 2.82
CA PHE A 346 15.80 -32.31 3.97
C PHE A 346 15.74 -33.54 4.90
N VAL A 347 14.54 -34.10 5.16
CA VAL A 347 14.43 -35.31 5.97
C VAL A 347 15.17 -36.50 5.36
N ASN A 348 15.17 -36.64 4.03
CA ASN A 348 15.93 -37.69 3.34
C ASN A 348 17.44 -37.48 3.51
N ALA A 349 17.92 -36.24 3.46
CA ALA A 349 19.31 -35.91 3.73
C ALA A 349 19.72 -36.24 5.18
N ILE A 350 18.90 -35.87 6.18
CA ILE A 350 19.15 -36.15 7.61
C ILE A 350 19.30 -37.66 7.88
N TYR A 351 18.50 -38.49 7.20
CA TYR A 351 18.55 -39.95 7.33
C TYR A 351 19.58 -40.62 6.41
N GLY A 352 20.27 -39.86 5.55
CA GLY A 352 21.27 -40.42 4.64
C GLY A 352 20.68 -41.35 3.58
N ILE A 353 19.44 -41.08 3.16
CA ILE A 353 18.81 -41.82 2.06
C ILE A 353 19.62 -41.59 0.78
N LYS A 354 19.82 -42.65 0.01
CA LYS A 354 20.55 -42.65 -1.25
C LYS A 354 19.58 -42.56 -2.41
N ILE A 355 20.04 -42.00 -3.52
CA ILE A 355 19.23 -42.00 -4.75
C ILE A 355 18.84 -43.42 -5.19
N THR A 356 19.69 -44.42 -4.90
CA THR A 356 19.48 -45.84 -5.23
C THR A 356 18.53 -46.56 -4.29
N ASP A 357 18.17 -45.98 -3.14
CA ASP A 357 17.19 -46.59 -2.25
C ASP A 357 15.81 -46.58 -2.91
N ASP A 358 15.02 -47.63 -2.69
CA ASP A 358 13.72 -47.83 -3.33
C ASP A 358 12.57 -47.05 -2.66
N PHE A 359 12.89 -46.15 -1.73
CA PHE A 359 11.92 -45.33 -1.01
C PHE A 359 12.41 -43.92 -0.68
N ARG A 360 11.47 -43.02 -0.40
CA ARG A 360 11.72 -41.66 0.12
C ARG A 360 10.77 -41.30 1.25
N TYR A 361 11.21 -40.38 2.09
CA TYR A 361 10.38 -39.74 3.10
C TYR A 361 9.74 -38.45 2.62
N ILE A 362 8.54 -38.19 3.12
CA ILE A 362 7.94 -36.85 3.17
C ILE A 362 7.50 -36.57 4.61
N ILE A 363 7.54 -35.31 5.02
CA ILE A 363 7.00 -34.85 6.32
C ILE A 363 5.69 -34.08 6.17
N ILE A 364 5.49 -33.45 5.01
CA ILE A 364 4.26 -32.76 4.64
C ILE A 364 3.60 -33.55 3.50
N ASN A 365 2.36 -33.97 3.70
CA ASN A 365 1.51 -34.59 2.68
C ASN A 365 0.50 -33.54 2.17
N GLU A 366 0.54 -33.26 0.87
CA GLU A 366 -0.29 -32.24 0.23
C GLU A 366 -1.64 -32.76 -0.31
N ASP A 367 -1.89 -34.07 -0.30
CA ASP A 367 -3.09 -34.71 -0.88
C ASP A 367 -4.41 -34.25 -0.26
N HIS A 368 -4.40 -33.77 0.99
CA HIS A 368 -5.61 -33.30 1.69
C HIS A 368 -6.04 -31.88 1.28
N LEU A 369 -5.28 -31.20 0.41
CA LEU A 369 -5.50 -29.80 0.03
C LEU A 369 -6.07 -29.63 -1.39
N GLU A 370 -6.28 -30.73 -2.11
CA GLU A 370 -6.92 -30.75 -3.43
C GLU A 370 -8.36 -30.21 -3.44
N GLN A 371 -8.97 -29.98 -2.27
CA GLN A 371 -10.29 -29.37 -2.15
C GLN A 371 -10.39 -27.93 -2.72
N TYR A 372 -9.27 -27.26 -3.02
CA TYR A 372 -9.29 -25.88 -3.53
C TYR A 372 -8.90 -25.70 -5.00
N GLY A 373 -8.43 -26.73 -5.73
CA GLY A 373 -8.21 -26.68 -7.19
C GLY A 373 -7.20 -25.64 -7.74
N GLU A 374 -6.78 -24.65 -6.95
CA GLU A 374 -5.95 -23.52 -7.36
C GLU A 374 -4.54 -23.62 -6.77
N LYS A 375 -3.53 -23.82 -7.64
CA LYS A 375 -2.10 -23.87 -7.28
C LYS A 375 -1.54 -22.57 -6.68
N SER A 376 -2.32 -21.49 -6.72
CA SER A 376 -1.97 -20.19 -6.15
C SER A 376 -2.24 -20.08 -4.65
N VAL A 377 -2.95 -21.07 -4.07
CA VAL A 377 -3.22 -21.16 -2.64
C VAL A 377 -2.13 -21.92 -1.90
N SER A 378 -1.70 -21.37 -0.76
CA SER A 378 -0.72 -21.97 0.13
C SER A 378 -1.19 -23.33 0.59
N GLN A 379 -0.39 -24.34 0.28
CA GLN A 379 -0.68 -25.73 0.63
C GLN A 379 -0.64 -25.91 2.16
N THR A 380 0.26 -25.28 2.90
CA THR A 380 0.21 -25.29 4.37
C THR A 380 -0.80 -24.25 4.88
N SER A 381 -1.83 -24.67 5.62
CA SER A 381 -2.84 -23.77 6.23
C SER A 381 -2.52 -23.35 7.67
N GLU A 382 -1.67 -24.13 8.37
CA GLU A 382 -1.33 -23.90 9.77
C GLU A 382 0.17 -24.05 10.07
N VAL A 383 0.68 -23.26 11.03
CA VAL A 383 2.05 -23.43 11.56
C VAL A 383 2.17 -24.80 12.23
N THR A 384 2.99 -25.67 11.64
CA THR A 384 3.14 -27.07 12.06
C THR A 384 4.57 -27.34 12.54
N ILE A 385 4.69 -28.12 13.61
CA ILE A 385 5.99 -28.48 14.19
C ILE A 385 6.26 -29.95 13.89
N TYR A 386 7.37 -30.22 13.19
CA TYR A 386 7.86 -31.56 12.90
C TYR A 386 9.09 -31.87 13.73
N ASN A 387 9.03 -32.96 14.48
CA ASN A 387 10.06 -33.40 15.40
C ASN A 387 10.87 -34.55 14.78
N ILE A 388 12.03 -34.21 14.23
CA ILE A 388 12.96 -35.18 13.64
C ILE A 388 13.88 -35.71 14.73
N LYS A 389 13.81 -37.02 15.00
CA LYS A 389 14.61 -37.64 16.07
C LYS A 389 16.10 -37.61 15.72
N ARG A 390 16.94 -37.72 16.75
CA ARG A 390 18.39 -37.86 16.60
C ARG A 390 18.73 -38.96 15.59
N THR A 391 19.62 -38.66 14.66
CA THR A 391 20.16 -39.63 13.69
C THR A 391 21.67 -39.78 13.89
N LYS A 392 22.31 -40.61 13.06
CA LYS A 392 23.78 -40.67 13.01
C LYS A 392 24.41 -39.38 12.49
N ARG A 393 23.65 -38.58 11.73
CA ARG A 393 24.13 -37.37 11.04
C ARG A 393 23.83 -36.08 11.79
N THR A 394 22.77 -36.06 12.60
CA THR A 394 22.31 -34.82 13.26
C THR A 394 21.81 -35.08 14.69
N PRO A 395 21.91 -34.08 15.58
CA PRO A 395 21.05 -34.00 16.77
C PRO A 395 19.56 -34.03 16.41
N PRO A 396 18.64 -34.10 17.40
CA PRO A 396 17.23 -33.88 17.13
C PRO A 396 17.01 -32.52 16.45
N ILE A 397 16.12 -32.47 15.46
CA ILE A 397 15.79 -31.23 14.74
C ILE A 397 14.29 -30.97 14.86
N LYS A 398 13.94 -29.78 15.35
CA LYS A 398 12.58 -29.28 15.38
C LYS A 398 12.37 -28.33 14.20
N ILE A 399 11.51 -28.71 13.27
CA ILE A 399 11.18 -27.92 12.09
C ILE A 399 9.85 -27.23 12.33
N ILE A 400 9.86 -25.91 12.38
CA ILE A 400 8.66 -25.07 12.44
C ILE A 400 8.34 -24.65 11.01
N ASP A 401 7.41 -25.37 10.37
CA ASP A 401 6.90 -25.04 9.05
C ASP A 401 5.81 -23.96 9.15
N THR A 402 5.81 -23.03 8.21
CA THR A 402 4.83 -21.94 8.16
C THR A 402 4.11 -21.89 6.82
N PRO A 403 2.81 -21.53 6.82
CA PRO A 403 2.11 -21.15 5.60
C PRO A 403 2.89 -20.12 4.79
N GLY A 404 2.78 -20.21 3.47
CA GLY A 404 3.33 -19.20 2.57
C GLY A 404 2.58 -17.88 2.65
N PHE A 405 3.33 -16.79 2.74
CA PHE A 405 2.81 -15.44 2.65
C PHE A 405 2.45 -15.07 1.19
N GLY A 406 1.56 -14.08 1.02
CA GLY A 406 1.27 -13.49 -0.29
C GLY A 406 0.42 -14.35 -1.22
N ASP A 407 -0.46 -15.15 -0.65
CA ASP A 407 -1.44 -15.98 -1.35
C ASP A 407 -2.65 -15.15 -1.86
N THR A 408 -3.47 -15.69 -2.78
CA THR A 408 -4.72 -15.10 -3.31
C THR A 408 -5.70 -14.67 -2.22
N ARG A 409 -5.64 -15.29 -1.03
CA ARG A 409 -6.42 -14.92 0.17
C ARG A 409 -6.09 -13.55 0.77
N GLY A 410 -4.96 -12.95 0.38
CA GLY A 410 -4.60 -11.56 0.69
C GLY A 410 -4.12 -11.29 2.11
N ILE A 411 -4.15 -10.01 2.50
CA ILE A 411 -3.52 -9.48 3.73
C ILE A 411 -4.17 -10.01 5.00
N GLU A 412 -5.48 -10.29 4.97
CA GLU A 412 -6.18 -10.87 6.11
C GLU A 412 -5.60 -12.24 6.46
N TRP A 413 -5.25 -13.02 5.43
CA TRP A 413 -4.56 -14.30 5.60
C TRP A 413 -3.14 -14.11 6.14
N ASP A 414 -2.35 -13.16 5.59
CA ASP A 414 -1.02 -12.85 6.14
C ASP A 414 -1.05 -12.41 7.61
N THR A 415 -2.12 -11.71 7.99
CA THR A 415 -2.38 -11.32 9.39
C THR A 415 -2.66 -12.56 10.24
N GLU A 416 -3.41 -13.53 9.73
CA GLU A 416 -3.67 -14.79 10.41
C GLU A 416 -2.39 -15.65 10.52
N ILE A 417 -1.57 -15.74 9.46
CA ILE A 417 -0.25 -16.39 9.50
C ILE A 417 0.59 -15.77 10.62
N THR A 418 0.63 -14.44 10.69
CA THR A 418 1.37 -13.72 11.74
C THR A 418 0.87 -14.07 13.15
N LYS A 419 -0.46 -14.16 13.35
CA LYS A 419 -1.04 -14.59 14.63
C LYS A 419 -0.69 -16.03 14.98
N GLN A 420 -0.71 -16.94 14.00
CA GLN A 420 -0.33 -18.33 14.23
C GLN A 420 1.14 -18.46 14.64
N ILE A 421 2.05 -17.74 13.96
CA ILE A 421 3.47 -17.69 14.31
C ILE A 421 3.64 -17.12 15.72
N LYS A 422 2.96 -16.01 16.04
CA LYS A 422 2.97 -15.43 17.39
C LYS A 422 2.53 -16.46 18.43
N LYS A 423 1.40 -17.13 18.21
CA LYS A 423 0.88 -18.17 19.11
C LYS A 423 1.88 -19.30 19.28
N ALA A 424 2.55 -19.72 18.21
CA ALA A 424 3.61 -20.72 18.28
C ALA A 424 4.78 -20.24 19.16
N PHE A 425 5.22 -18.99 19.02
CA PHE A 425 6.28 -18.42 19.86
C PHE A 425 5.88 -18.35 21.34
N GLU A 426 4.61 -18.05 21.62
CA GLU A 426 4.11 -17.93 22.99
C GLU A 426 3.90 -19.27 23.69
N THR A 427 3.62 -20.35 22.94
CA THR A 427 3.15 -21.61 23.53
C THR A 427 4.02 -22.84 23.26
N LYS A 428 4.75 -22.87 22.14
CA LYS A 428 5.43 -24.08 21.65
C LYS A 428 6.90 -23.88 21.27
N VAL A 429 7.32 -22.66 20.92
CA VAL A 429 8.63 -22.35 20.33
C VAL A 429 9.26 -21.17 21.07
N PHE A 430 10.11 -21.46 22.04
CA PHE A 430 10.68 -20.42 22.93
C PHE A 430 12.02 -19.86 22.43
N ASP A 431 12.68 -20.58 21.52
CA ASP A 431 13.99 -20.27 21.00
C ASP A 431 14.18 -20.90 19.61
N LEU A 432 15.18 -20.40 18.86
CA LEU A 432 15.54 -20.86 17.51
C LEU A 432 17.07 -20.88 17.32
N ASN A 433 17.55 -21.81 16.52
CA ASN A 433 18.91 -21.83 15.99
C ASN A 433 18.98 -21.16 14.61
N ALA A 434 17.97 -21.36 13.75
CA ALA A 434 17.98 -20.82 12.41
C ALA A 434 16.60 -20.32 11.95
N ILE A 435 16.61 -19.24 11.16
CA ILE A 435 15.46 -18.71 10.43
C ILE A 435 15.77 -18.88 8.94
N CYS A 436 15.15 -19.89 8.35
CA CYS A 436 15.35 -20.29 6.97
C CYS A 436 14.39 -19.54 6.06
N PHE A 437 14.94 -18.61 5.29
CA PHE A 437 14.19 -17.79 4.36
C PHE A 437 14.23 -18.38 2.95
N VAL A 438 13.11 -18.89 2.44
CA VAL A 438 13.03 -19.66 1.19
C VAL A 438 12.56 -18.79 0.02
N ALA A 439 13.37 -18.73 -1.04
CA ALA A 439 13.09 -17.95 -2.25
C ALA A 439 13.51 -18.69 -3.53
N SER A 440 12.84 -18.41 -4.66
CA SER A 440 13.20 -18.98 -5.97
C SER A 440 14.47 -18.33 -6.54
N SER A 441 15.36 -19.15 -7.13
CA SER A 441 16.62 -18.71 -7.76
C SER A 441 16.44 -17.81 -8.98
N SER A 442 15.34 -17.98 -9.72
CA SER A 442 15.11 -17.40 -11.05
C SER A 442 14.65 -15.95 -11.05
N ASN A 443 14.38 -15.36 -9.89
CA ASN A 443 13.83 -14.02 -9.81
C ASN A 443 14.93 -12.95 -9.94
N VAL A 444 15.15 -12.41 -11.15
CA VAL A 444 16.13 -11.33 -11.41
C VAL A 444 15.86 -10.06 -10.57
N LYS A 445 14.58 -9.78 -10.30
CA LYS A 445 14.12 -8.68 -9.45
C LYS A 445 13.00 -9.19 -8.56
N LEU A 446 12.98 -8.74 -7.31
CA LEU A 446 11.83 -8.97 -6.44
C LEU A 446 10.65 -8.17 -6.98
N THR A 447 9.51 -8.83 -7.19
CA THR A 447 8.24 -8.15 -7.46
C THR A 447 7.89 -7.23 -6.31
N VAL A 448 6.93 -6.33 -6.52
CA VAL A 448 6.40 -5.52 -5.42
C VAL A 448 5.92 -6.49 -4.34
N SER A 449 4.97 -7.40 -4.59
CA SER A 449 4.49 -8.37 -3.60
C SER A 449 5.57 -9.14 -2.83
N GLN A 450 6.68 -9.53 -3.48
CA GLN A 450 7.79 -10.20 -2.81
C GLN A 450 8.48 -9.34 -1.74
N LYS A 451 8.72 -8.05 -2.04
CA LYS A 451 9.30 -7.12 -1.06
C LYS A 451 8.41 -6.98 0.19
N TYR A 452 7.09 -7.10 0.04
CA TYR A 452 6.08 -6.94 1.10
C TYR A 452 6.14 -8.13 2.02
N ILE A 453 6.15 -9.32 1.42
CA ILE A 453 6.30 -10.59 2.12
C ILE A 453 7.60 -10.59 2.94
N PHE A 454 8.69 -10.08 2.37
CA PHE A 454 9.98 -10.07 3.07
C PHE A 454 9.96 -9.08 4.24
N GLY A 455 9.32 -7.92 4.05
CA GLY A 455 9.02 -6.99 5.13
C GLY A 455 8.21 -7.63 6.25
N ASN A 456 7.14 -8.35 5.91
CA ASN A 456 6.29 -9.05 6.88
C ASN A 456 7.04 -10.13 7.65
N ILE A 457 7.88 -10.92 6.99
CA ILE A 457 8.69 -11.94 7.65
C ILE A 457 9.67 -11.29 8.63
N ILE A 458 10.36 -10.22 8.22
CA ILE A 458 11.33 -9.52 9.07
C ILE A 458 10.64 -8.82 10.25
N ASN A 459 9.41 -8.35 10.06
CA ASN A 459 8.59 -7.74 11.12
C ASN A 459 8.27 -8.68 12.28
N LEU A 460 8.47 -9.99 12.12
CA LEU A 460 8.23 -10.99 13.17
C LEU A 460 9.31 -11.00 14.26
N PHE A 461 10.49 -10.41 14.00
CA PHE A 461 11.69 -10.70 14.76
C PHE A 461 12.32 -9.48 15.46
N GLY A 462 12.95 -9.76 16.59
CA GLY A 462 13.88 -8.85 17.25
C GLY A 462 15.25 -8.79 16.54
N LYS A 463 16.03 -7.74 16.82
CA LYS A 463 17.36 -7.53 16.24
C LYS A 463 18.41 -8.56 16.68
N ASP A 464 18.13 -9.33 17.74
CA ASP A 464 19.02 -10.31 18.35
C ASP A 464 19.13 -11.62 17.56
N VAL A 465 18.18 -11.91 16.67
CA VAL A 465 18.19 -13.09 15.79
C VAL A 465 18.76 -12.81 14.40
N LYS A 466 19.31 -11.61 14.15
CA LYS A 466 19.89 -11.21 12.84
C LYS A 466 20.84 -12.24 12.25
N LYS A 467 21.74 -12.76 13.07
CA LYS A 467 22.79 -13.71 12.66
C LYS A 467 22.26 -15.12 12.38
N ASN A 468 21.02 -15.41 12.76
CA ASN A 468 20.41 -16.72 12.64
C ASN A 468 19.67 -16.91 11.31
N PHE A 469 19.61 -15.88 10.46
CA PHE A 469 19.01 -15.98 9.14
C PHE A 469 19.89 -16.78 8.18
N ILE A 470 19.26 -17.60 7.33
CA ILE A 470 19.90 -18.28 6.20
C ILE A 470 18.94 -18.20 5.01
N ALA A 471 19.41 -17.73 3.86
CA ALA A 471 18.64 -17.78 2.63
C ALA A 471 18.73 -19.18 1.98
N MET A 472 17.61 -19.82 1.72
CA MET A 472 17.51 -21.12 1.05
C MET A 472 16.94 -20.91 -0.35
N LEU A 473 17.81 -20.91 -1.35
CA LEU A 473 17.46 -20.58 -2.73
C LEU A 473 17.07 -21.86 -3.48
N THR A 474 15.80 -22.00 -3.84
CA THR A 474 15.25 -23.18 -4.53
C THR A 474 15.31 -23.03 -6.05
N PHE A 475 15.07 -24.12 -6.78
CA PHE A 475 15.11 -24.15 -8.26
C PHE A 475 16.47 -23.76 -8.86
N CYS A 476 17.58 -24.00 -8.15
CA CYS A 476 18.92 -23.68 -8.66
C CYS A 476 19.36 -24.69 -9.74
N ASP A 477 20.00 -24.21 -10.82
CA ASP A 477 20.42 -25.01 -11.99
C ASP A 477 21.94 -25.26 -12.07
N GLY A 478 22.72 -24.80 -11.09
CA GLY A 478 24.18 -24.97 -11.00
C GLY A 478 24.92 -23.64 -11.13
N GLU A 479 24.30 -22.68 -11.80
CA GLU A 479 24.81 -21.31 -11.98
C GLU A 479 24.60 -20.44 -10.74
N GLU A 480 25.04 -19.17 -10.79
CA GLU A 480 24.76 -18.18 -9.75
C GLU A 480 23.27 -17.76 -9.76
N PRO A 481 22.52 -17.94 -8.65
CA PRO A 481 21.12 -17.54 -8.58
C PRO A 481 20.91 -16.05 -8.81
N GLN A 482 20.06 -15.70 -9.77
CA GLN A 482 19.79 -14.32 -10.16
C GLN A 482 19.14 -13.51 -9.02
N VAL A 483 18.40 -14.18 -8.14
CA VAL A 483 17.76 -13.59 -6.96
C VAL A 483 18.75 -12.99 -5.95
N ILE A 484 20.04 -13.36 -5.98
CA ILE A 484 21.07 -12.81 -5.09
C ILE A 484 21.17 -11.29 -5.26
N ASN A 485 21.16 -10.79 -6.50
CA ASN A 485 21.21 -9.36 -6.78
C ASN A 485 19.97 -8.64 -6.24
N ALA A 486 18.81 -9.30 -6.33
CA ALA A 486 17.56 -8.76 -5.84
C ALA A 486 17.53 -8.71 -4.30
N LEU A 487 18.08 -9.71 -3.62
CA LEU A 487 18.22 -9.76 -2.15
C LEU A 487 19.24 -8.75 -1.61
N LYS A 488 20.32 -8.50 -2.36
CA LYS A 488 21.34 -7.48 -2.04
C LYS A 488 20.92 -6.06 -2.40
N SER A 489 19.84 -5.88 -3.16
CA SER A 489 19.36 -4.54 -3.54
C SER A 489 18.97 -3.72 -2.31
N LYS A 490 19.27 -2.42 -2.33
CA LYS A 490 18.89 -1.47 -1.26
C LYS A 490 17.37 -1.40 -1.05
N ASP A 491 16.59 -1.71 -2.09
CA ASP A 491 15.13 -1.75 -2.00
C ASP A 491 14.60 -3.01 -1.31
N CYS A 492 15.47 -3.99 -1.03
CA CYS A 492 15.14 -5.20 -0.30
C CYS A 492 15.61 -5.04 1.14
N ILE A 493 14.68 -5.13 2.09
CA ILE A 493 15.00 -5.05 3.52
C ILE A 493 15.94 -6.18 3.99
N PHE A 494 15.97 -7.32 3.28
CA PHE A 494 16.89 -8.42 3.57
C PHE A 494 18.37 -8.02 3.37
N SER A 495 18.65 -7.04 2.50
CA SER A 495 20.00 -6.49 2.30
C SER A 495 20.61 -5.91 3.57
N THR A 496 19.77 -5.49 4.53
CA THR A 496 20.21 -4.97 5.84
C THR A 496 20.63 -6.06 6.82
N ILE A 497 20.27 -7.31 6.54
CA ILE A 497 20.55 -8.48 7.39
C ILE A 497 21.79 -9.23 6.87
N ILE A 498 21.95 -9.33 5.55
CA ILE A 498 23.05 -10.07 4.91
C ILE A 498 24.43 -9.79 5.54
N PRO A 499 24.84 -8.53 5.80
CA PRO A 499 26.17 -8.24 6.37
C PRO A 499 26.41 -8.78 7.79
N GLU A 500 25.34 -9.14 8.50
CA GLU A 500 25.39 -9.65 9.88
C GLU A 500 25.43 -11.18 9.96
N ILE A 501 25.19 -11.87 8.84
CA ILE A 501 25.15 -13.33 8.75
C ILE A 501 26.54 -13.83 8.39
N ASP A 502 27.03 -14.81 9.15
CA ASP A 502 28.29 -15.47 8.82
C ASP A 502 28.18 -16.24 7.49
N GLU A 503 29.22 -16.20 6.65
CA GLU A 503 29.21 -16.93 5.38
C GLU A 503 29.16 -18.46 5.59
N PRO A 504 28.47 -19.24 4.72
CA PRO A 504 27.65 -18.76 3.61
C PRO A 504 26.29 -18.20 4.09
N TRP A 505 25.91 -16.98 3.72
CA TRP A 505 24.59 -16.41 4.10
C TRP A 505 23.41 -17.00 3.30
N TYR A 506 23.71 -17.72 2.21
CA TYR A 506 22.73 -18.45 1.41
C TYR A 506 23.23 -19.84 1.00
N LEU A 507 22.28 -20.74 0.74
CA LEU A 507 22.52 -22.09 0.21
C LEU A 507 21.63 -22.34 -1.01
N LYS A 508 22.14 -23.11 -1.97
CA LYS A 508 21.47 -23.41 -3.24
C LYS A 508 20.83 -24.79 -3.20
N PHE A 509 19.56 -24.91 -3.57
CA PHE A 509 18.83 -26.17 -3.55
C PHE A 509 18.22 -26.48 -4.91
N ASN A 510 18.48 -27.70 -5.39
CA ASN A 510 17.71 -28.33 -6.45
C ASN A 510 17.11 -29.63 -5.90
N ASN A 511 15.80 -29.60 -5.70
CA ASN A 511 15.06 -30.69 -5.07
C ASN A 511 14.21 -31.48 -6.09
N SER A 512 14.45 -31.30 -7.39
CA SER A 512 13.66 -31.93 -8.45
C SER A 512 13.77 -33.46 -8.47
N ALA A 513 14.89 -34.00 -8.01
CA ALA A 513 15.17 -35.43 -8.02
C ALA A 513 14.46 -36.21 -6.90
N ILE A 514 13.83 -35.56 -5.91
CA ILE A 514 13.28 -36.24 -4.74
C ILE A 514 12.20 -37.28 -5.11
N TYR A 515 11.35 -36.97 -6.09
CA TYR A 515 10.25 -37.86 -6.52
C TYR A 515 10.55 -38.61 -7.83
N SER A 516 11.82 -38.66 -8.27
CA SER A 516 12.19 -39.28 -9.54
C SER A 516 12.54 -40.76 -9.38
N ASP A 517 11.87 -41.59 -10.17
CA ASP A 517 12.15 -43.02 -10.29
C ASP A 517 13.29 -43.33 -11.27
N LYS A 518 13.77 -42.32 -12.00
CA LYS A 518 14.83 -42.44 -13.00
C LYS A 518 16.19 -42.30 -12.33
N THR A 519 16.51 -43.19 -11.41
CA THR A 519 17.76 -43.14 -10.62
C THR A 519 19.01 -43.32 -11.47
N GLU A 520 18.89 -43.95 -12.64
CA GLU A 520 19.98 -44.12 -13.63
C GLU A 520 20.18 -42.90 -14.54
N ASP A 521 19.22 -41.95 -14.58
CA ASP A 521 19.35 -40.75 -15.39
C ASP A 521 20.43 -39.81 -14.83
N VAL A 522 21.34 -39.38 -15.71
CA VAL A 522 22.53 -38.60 -15.35
C VAL A 522 22.15 -37.26 -14.70
N PHE A 523 21.11 -36.59 -15.22
CA PHE A 523 20.65 -35.32 -14.67
C PHE A 523 19.99 -35.49 -13.30
N THR A 524 19.20 -36.55 -13.12
CA THR A 524 18.59 -36.89 -11.83
C THR A 524 19.66 -37.16 -10.77
N GLN A 525 20.70 -37.93 -11.09
CA GLN A 525 21.84 -38.16 -10.18
C GLN A 525 22.59 -36.86 -9.87
N MET A 526 22.83 -36.03 -10.87
CA MET A 526 23.50 -34.74 -10.70
C MET A 526 22.73 -33.82 -9.77
N PHE A 527 21.42 -33.64 -9.98
CA PHE A 527 20.58 -32.79 -9.13
C PHE A 527 20.43 -33.34 -7.71
N TRP A 528 20.30 -34.66 -7.56
CA TRP A 528 20.32 -35.29 -6.24
C TRP A 528 21.61 -35.00 -5.49
N LYS A 529 22.77 -35.23 -6.14
CA LYS A 529 24.09 -34.97 -5.53
C LYS A 529 24.26 -33.50 -5.15
N LEU A 530 23.83 -32.58 -6.02
CA LEU A 530 23.87 -31.14 -5.74
C LEU A 530 23.01 -30.77 -4.53
N GLY A 531 21.76 -31.25 -4.48
CA GLY A 531 20.85 -31.00 -3.36
C GLY A 531 21.35 -31.58 -2.04
N MET A 532 21.82 -32.84 -2.04
CA MET A 532 22.34 -33.49 -0.83
C MET A 532 23.60 -32.79 -0.30
N LYS A 533 24.51 -32.36 -1.17
CA LYS A 533 25.68 -31.58 -0.76
C LYS A 533 25.26 -30.28 -0.06
N SER A 534 24.29 -29.56 -0.60
CA SER A 534 23.79 -28.34 0.05
C SER A 534 23.12 -28.59 1.39
N PHE A 535 22.49 -29.76 1.59
CA PHE A 535 21.99 -30.15 2.90
C PHE A 535 23.12 -30.50 3.88
N ASP A 536 24.21 -31.08 3.43
CA ASP A 536 25.39 -31.34 4.28
C ASP A 536 26.02 -30.01 4.75
N ASP A 537 26.14 -29.03 3.84
CA ASP A 537 26.57 -27.66 4.16
C ASP A 537 25.60 -27.00 5.16
N PHE A 538 24.29 -27.20 4.97
CA PHE A 538 23.25 -26.69 5.87
C PHE A 538 23.35 -27.31 7.27
N ILE A 539 23.47 -28.63 7.38
CA ILE A 539 23.61 -29.35 8.66
C ILE A 539 24.84 -28.83 9.41
N THR A 540 25.98 -28.73 8.73
CA THR A 540 27.22 -28.20 9.31
C THR A 540 27.02 -26.79 9.87
N LYS A 541 26.29 -25.93 9.13
CA LYS A 541 25.97 -24.57 9.58
C LYS A 541 25.00 -24.55 10.77
N LEU A 542 24.02 -25.46 10.82
CA LEU A 542 23.07 -25.55 11.93
C LEU A 542 23.76 -25.89 13.27
N GLU A 543 24.78 -26.74 13.25
CA GLU A 543 25.51 -27.16 14.46
C GLU A 543 26.30 -26.02 15.11
N ILE A 544 26.74 -25.04 14.33
CA ILE A 544 27.51 -23.88 14.83
C ILE A 544 26.62 -22.67 15.19
N LEU A 545 25.37 -22.64 14.71
CA LEU A 545 24.49 -21.49 14.93
C LEU A 545 24.01 -21.40 16.38
N PRO A 546 24.13 -20.23 17.02
CA PRO A 546 23.78 -20.07 18.42
C PRO A 546 22.26 -20.15 18.60
N ARG A 547 21.83 -20.89 19.62
CA ARG A 547 20.44 -20.91 20.07
C ARG A 547 20.05 -19.54 20.64
N LYS A 548 19.01 -18.91 20.09
CA LYS A 548 18.51 -17.59 20.48
C LYS A 548 17.10 -17.69 21.04
N SER A 549 16.90 -17.08 22.21
CA SER A 549 15.57 -16.89 22.79
C SER A 549 14.72 -15.97 21.91
N LEU A 550 13.41 -16.25 21.84
CA LEU A 550 12.45 -15.44 21.11
C LEU A 550 11.78 -14.35 21.96
N GLU A 551 12.23 -14.07 23.19
CA GLU A 551 11.58 -13.08 24.06
C GLU A 551 11.50 -11.68 23.42
N LYS A 552 12.57 -11.19 22.77
CA LYS A 552 12.53 -9.91 22.05
C LYS A 552 11.59 -9.95 20.86
N SER A 553 11.56 -11.05 20.12
CA SER A 553 10.62 -11.24 19.01
C SER A 553 9.16 -11.26 19.48
N LYS A 554 8.87 -11.89 20.63
CA LYS A 554 7.53 -11.84 21.26
C LYS A 554 7.17 -10.41 21.66
N GLU A 555 8.10 -9.66 22.23
CA GLU A 555 7.88 -8.27 22.59
C GLU A 555 7.62 -7.40 21.35
N VAL A 556 8.39 -7.58 20.26
CA VAL A 556 8.14 -6.92 18.97
C VAL A 556 6.71 -7.15 18.49
N LEU A 557 6.25 -8.41 18.51
CA LEU A 557 4.90 -8.76 18.09
C LEU A 557 3.84 -8.12 19.00
N ARG A 558 4.06 -8.11 20.32
CA ARG A 558 3.17 -7.46 21.30
C ARG A 558 3.09 -5.95 21.12
N LYS A 559 4.21 -5.26 20.91
CA LYS A 559 4.23 -3.80 20.69
C LYS A 559 3.52 -3.43 19.39
N ARG A 560 3.70 -4.21 18.31
CA ARG A 560 2.97 -4.00 17.05
C ARG A 560 1.47 -4.21 17.21
N GLU A 561 1.05 -5.22 17.97
CA GLU A 561 -0.37 -5.46 18.27
C GLU A 561 -0.96 -4.35 19.15
N CYS A 562 -0.22 -3.89 20.15
CA CYS A 562 -0.60 -2.74 20.98
C CYS A 562 -0.87 -1.51 20.11
N ILE A 563 0.04 -1.16 19.19
CA ILE A 563 -0.16 -0.03 18.28
C ILE A 563 -1.45 -0.20 17.47
N LYS A 564 -1.70 -1.39 16.89
CA LYS A 564 -2.94 -1.65 16.14
C LYS A 564 -4.18 -1.47 17.00
N ALA A 565 -4.17 -1.99 18.23
CA ALA A 565 -5.28 -1.87 19.17
C ALA A 565 -5.53 -0.39 19.55
N GLN A 566 -4.47 0.37 19.81
CA GLN A 566 -4.60 1.78 20.19
C GLN A 566 -5.06 2.67 19.04
N ILE A 567 -4.66 2.38 17.79
CA ILE A 567 -5.19 3.09 16.61
C ILE A 567 -6.70 2.90 16.49
N GLU A 568 -7.20 1.66 16.61
CA GLU A 568 -8.65 1.43 16.60
C GLU A 568 -9.34 2.05 17.81
N GLY A 569 -8.70 2.05 18.98
CA GLY A 569 -9.16 2.76 20.17
C GLY A 569 -9.31 4.26 19.93
N ILE A 570 -8.34 4.90 19.28
CA ILE A 570 -8.41 6.33 18.90
C ILE A 570 -9.55 6.57 17.91
N ARG A 571 -9.72 5.70 16.91
CA ARG A 571 -10.81 5.82 15.94
C ARG A 571 -12.18 5.81 16.62
N ILE A 572 -12.40 4.89 17.56
CA ILE A 572 -13.63 4.82 18.36
C ILE A 572 -13.80 6.09 19.19
N SER A 573 -12.75 6.53 19.87
CA SER A 573 -12.76 7.72 20.72
C SER A 573 -13.06 8.99 19.91
N LEU A 574 -12.52 9.11 18.69
CA LEU A 574 -12.79 10.22 17.78
C LEU A 574 -14.27 10.26 17.36
N ASN A 575 -14.86 9.11 17.00
CA ASN A 575 -16.28 9.04 16.65
C ASN A 575 -17.16 9.45 17.84
N ASN A 576 -16.84 8.98 19.04
CA ASN A 576 -17.54 9.37 20.27
C ASN A 576 -17.39 10.88 20.53
N GLY A 577 -16.19 11.43 20.32
CA GLY A 577 -15.91 12.86 20.46
C GLY A 577 -16.71 13.71 19.47
N LEU A 578 -16.81 13.28 18.20
CA LEU A 578 -17.61 13.95 17.17
C LEU A 578 -19.10 13.93 17.51
N ALA A 579 -19.63 12.78 17.95
CA ALA A 579 -21.02 12.66 18.38
C ALA A 579 -21.32 13.58 19.59
N LYS A 580 -20.43 13.58 20.60
CA LYS A 580 -20.55 14.44 21.79
C LYS A 580 -20.45 15.93 21.44
N MET A 581 -19.59 16.30 20.49
CA MET A 581 -19.48 17.68 20.00
C MET A 581 -20.77 18.13 19.29
N ASN A 582 -21.39 17.27 18.49
CA ASN A 582 -22.66 17.57 17.85
C ASN A 582 -23.78 17.74 18.89
N GLU A 583 -23.85 16.87 19.91
CA GLU A 583 -24.79 16.99 21.03
C GLU A 583 -24.64 18.35 21.75
N ILE A 584 -23.41 18.73 22.11
CA ILE A 584 -23.11 20.02 22.75
C ILE A 584 -23.59 21.19 21.88
N LYS A 585 -23.32 21.14 20.58
CA LYS A 585 -23.72 22.19 19.64
C LYS A 585 -25.23 22.33 19.56
N GLN A 586 -25.96 21.23 19.43
CA GLN A 586 -27.43 21.24 19.36
C GLN A 586 -28.05 21.82 20.63
N ILE A 587 -27.54 21.42 21.80
CA ILE A 587 -28.01 21.93 23.09
C ILE A 587 -27.73 23.44 23.22
N TYR A 588 -26.54 23.88 22.80
CA TYR A 588 -26.16 25.30 22.86
C TYR A 588 -27.05 26.16 21.94
N GLU A 589 -27.33 25.71 20.72
CA GLU A 589 -28.21 26.42 19.78
C GLU A 589 -29.63 26.56 20.36
N GLN A 590 -30.17 25.49 20.96
CA GLN A 590 -31.51 25.52 21.56
C GLN A 590 -31.61 26.37 22.82
N LEU A 591 -30.56 26.38 23.65
CA LEU A 591 -30.46 27.29 24.79
C LEU A 591 -30.43 28.76 24.34
N LYS A 592 -29.75 29.05 23.23
CA LYS A 592 -29.67 30.39 22.65
C LYS A 592 -31.00 30.82 22.04
N GLU A 593 -31.66 29.96 21.27
CA GLU A 593 -32.98 30.25 20.69
C GLU A 593 -34.06 30.49 21.76
N ASN A 594 -33.93 29.84 22.92
CA ASN A 594 -34.84 30.00 24.05
C ASN A 594 -34.27 30.91 25.16
N GLN A 595 -33.32 31.79 24.85
CA GLN A 595 -32.59 32.58 25.85
C GLN A 595 -33.51 33.39 26.79
N ASP A 596 -34.58 34.00 26.25
CA ASP A 596 -35.53 34.78 27.06
C ASP A 596 -36.35 33.87 28.01
N LYS A 597 -36.76 32.69 27.53
CA LYS A 597 -37.43 31.67 28.35
C LYS A 597 -36.50 31.11 29.42
N VAL A 598 -35.22 30.92 29.10
CA VAL A 598 -34.18 30.50 30.06
C VAL A 598 -34.02 31.57 31.15
N LYS A 599 -33.95 32.86 30.79
CA LYS A 599 -33.84 34.00 31.73
C LYS A 599 -35.05 34.12 32.65
N ASN A 600 -36.25 33.95 32.09
CA ASN A 600 -37.52 34.05 32.83
C ASN A 600 -37.87 32.78 33.62
N ASN A 601 -37.01 31.76 33.57
CA ASN A 601 -37.24 30.42 34.12
C ASN A 601 -38.55 29.78 33.63
N GLU A 602 -38.89 30.02 32.37
CA GLU A 602 -40.00 29.37 31.69
C GLU A 602 -39.57 27.99 31.18
N ASN A 603 -40.52 27.05 31.12
CA ASN A 603 -40.28 25.73 30.56
C ASN A 603 -40.27 25.82 29.02
N PHE A 604 -39.41 25.02 28.40
CA PHE A 604 -39.37 24.84 26.95
C PHE A 604 -38.91 23.40 26.64
N THR A 605 -39.11 22.95 25.41
CA THR A 605 -38.67 21.64 24.96
C THR A 605 -37.34 21.74 24.23
N PHE A 606 -36.47 20.77 24.52
CA PHE A 606 -35.31 20.45 23.72
C PHE A 606 -35.68 19.41 22.67
N THR A 607 -35.36 19.67 21.42
CA THR A 607 -35.34 18.65 20.37
C THR A 607 -33.95 18.05 20.33
N THR A 608 -33.77 16.92 21.01
CA THR A 608 -32.48 16.20 20.98
C THR A 608 -32.56 15.08 19.97
N GLU A 609 -31.53 14.96 19.13
CA GLU A 609 -31.32 13.78 18.31
C GLU A 609 -30.77 12.69 19.20
N VAL A 610 -31.65 11.80 19.65
CA VAL A 610 -31.28 10.67 20.50
C VAL A 610 -31.15 9.45 19.62
N GLU A 611 -30.09 8.69 19.86
CA GLU A 611 -29.91 7.40 19.21
C GLU A 611 -30.92 6.42 19.83
N VAL A 612 -32.08 6.27 19.18
CA VAL A 612 -33.14 5.38 19.62
C VAL A 612 -32.89 4.03 18.98
N GLN A 613 -32.86 3.04 19.83
CA GLN A 613 -32.77 1.68 19.39
C GLN A 613 -34.12 1.18 18.89
N LYS A 614 -34.17 0.80 17.61
CA LYS A 614 -35.31 0.13 17.00
C LYS A 614 -35.02 -1.34 16.81
N ILE A 615 -36.05 -2.15 17.03
CA ILE A 615 -36.00 -3.56 16.69
C ILE A 615 -36.59 -3.71 15.28
N VAL A 616 -35.80 -4.25 14.36
CA VAL A 616 -36.18 -4.48 12.97
C VAL A 616 -36.27 -5.98 12.72
N ASP A 617 -37.42 -6.43 12.21
CA ASP A 617 -37.59 -7.82 11.80
C ASP A 617 -36.72 -8.11 10.57
N LEU A 618 -35.99 -9.22 10.62
CA LEU A 618 -35.12 -9.68 9.55
C LEU A 618 -35.91 -10.45 8.49
N LYS A 619 -35.36 -10.55 7.28
CA LYS A 619 -36.00 -11.33 6.20
C LYS A 619 -36.05 -12.81 6.57
N SER A 620 -37.01 -13.54 6.02
CA SER A 620 -37.13 -14.99 6.25
C SER A 620 -35.82 -15.71 5.90
N GLY A 621 -35.23 -16.40 6.87
CA GLY A 621 -33.93 -17.08 6.74
C GLY A 621 -32.72 -16.31 7.32
N GLU A 622 -32.89 -15.05 7.72
CA GLU A 622 -31.86 -14.28 8.42
C GLU A 622 -32.05 -14.32 9.94
N SER A 623 -30.94 -14.33 10.68
CA SER A 623 -30.96 -14.16 12.14
C SER A 623 -29.89 -13.18 12.60
N ALA A 624 -30.01 -12.70 13.84
CA ALA A 624 -29.00 -11.88 14.49
C ALA A 624 -28.81 -12.33 15.94
N THR A 625 -27.57 -12.23 16.40
CA THR A 625 -27.21 -12.47 17.80
C THR A 625 -27.28 -11.14 18.56
N ASN A 626 -28.23 -11.04 19.47
CA ASN A 626 -28.54 -9.84 20.22
C ASN A 626 -28.19 -10.02 21.69
N CYS A 627 -27.68 -8.98 22.34
CA CYS A 627 -27.40 -8.99 23.76
C CYS A 627 -28.57 -8.39 24.54
N ASN A 628 -29.14 -9.14 25.47
CA ASN A 628 -30.22 -8.72 26.36
C ASN A 628 -29.75 -7.77 27.46
N LYS A 629 -28.49 -7.85 27.87
CA LYS A 629 -27.91 -6.97 28.89
C LYS A 629 -27.53 -5.61 28.33
N CYS A 630 -26.89 -5.59 27.16
CA CYS A 630 -26.45 -4.35 26.52
C CYS A 630 -27.52 -3.74 25.61
N HIS A 631 -28.61 -4.48 25.36
CA HIS A 631 -29.61 -4.17 24.35
C HIS A 631 -28.92 -3.73 23.05
N LYS A 632 -28.22 -4.64 22.37
CA LYS A 632 -27.56 -4.33 21.07
C LYS A 632 -27.33 -5.58 20.24
N THR A 633 -27.33 -5.44 18.91
CA THR A 633 -26.97 -6.54 18.00
C THR A 633 -25.45 -6.70 17.98
N CYS A 634 -25.00 -7.86 18.41
CA CYS A 634 -23.59 -8.22 18.45
C CYS A 634 -23.15 -8.94 17.15
N HIS A 635 -24.07 -9.51 16.38
CA HIS A 635 -23.76 -10.18 15.12
C HIS A 635 -24.95 -10.29 14.19
N HIS A 636 -24.81 -9.85 12.94
CA HIS A 636 -25.81 -9.99 11.88
C HIS A 636 -25.12 -9.85 10.49
N PRO A 637 -25.46 -10.67 9.48
CA PRO A 637 -26.33 -11.85 9.56
C PRO A 637 -25.66 -13.00 10.32
N CYS A 638 -26.40 -13.61 11.23
CA CYS A 638 -26.00 -14.84 11.90
C CYS A 638 -26.64 -16.03 11.18
N HIS A 639 -25.84 -17.07 10.92
CA HIS A 639 -26.32 -18.32 10.31
C HIS A 639 -26.74 -19.37 11.35
N VAL A 640 -26.72 -19.01 12.64
CA VAL A 640 -27.17 -19.89 13.71
C VAL A 640 -28.70 -19.83 13.80
N PRO A 641 -29.42 -20.96 13.69
CA PRO A 641 -30.88 -20.96 13.71
C PRO A 641 -31.46 -20.34 14.99
N SER A 642 -32.55 -19.58 14.85
CA SER A 642 -33.36 -19.04 15.95
C SER A 642 -34.16 -20.16 16.63
N LEU A 643 -33.49 -21.04 17.38
CA LEU A 643 -34.12 -22.05 18.24
C LEU A 643 -33.52 -21.98 19.66
N ILE A 644 -34.40 -22.16 20.64
CA ILE A 644 -34.19 -21.92 22.08
C ILE A 644 -32.95 -22.65 22.60
N SER A 645 -31.90 -21.92 22.98
CA SER A 645 -31.22 -21.99 24.30
C SER A 645 -29.79 -21.42 24.26
N TYR A 646 -29.31 -21.02 25.44
CA TYR A 646 -27.91 -20.76 25.82
C TYR A 646 -26.82 -21.53 25.02
N PHE A 647 -27.09 -22.77 24.62
CA PHE A 647 -26.14 -23.62 23.91
C PHE A 647 -25.89 -23.22 22.45
N THR A 648 -26.86 -22.60 21.76
CA THR A 648 -26.69 -22.20 20.35
C THR A 648 -25.94 -20.88 20.20
N ASN A 649 -25.96 -20.00 21.21
CA ASN A 649 -25.24 -18.72 21.17
C ASN A 649 -23.72 -18.89 21.11
N ILE A 650 -23.16 -19.94 21.72
CA ILE A 650 -21.73 -20.27 21.62
C ILE A 650 -21.30 -20.54 20.17
N LEU A 651 -22.23 -20.94 19.30
CA LEU A 651 -21.97 -21.15 17.88
C LEU A 651 -21.93 -19.83 17.09
N CYS A 652 -22.32 -18.70 17.68
CA CYS A 652 -22.12 -17.39 17.07
C CYS A 652 -20.62 -17.09 17.01
N THR A 653 -20.14 -16.68 15.83
CA THR A 653 -18.77 -16.19 15.62
C THR A 653 -18.40 -15.02 16.53
N CYS A 654 -19.40 -14.28 17.02
CA CYS A 654 -19.25 -13.18 17.97
C CYS A 654 -18.92 -13.62 19.39
N ILE A 655 -19.19 -14.86 19.77
CA ILE A 655 -18.82 -15.44 21.06
C ILE A 655 -17.44 -16.08 20.93
N ASP A 656 -16.56 -15.82 21.89
CA ASP A 656 -15.24 -16.45 21.95
C ASP A 656 -15.30 -17.86 22.58
N PHE A 657 -14.16 -18.54 22.57
CA PHE A 657 -14.04 -19.88 23.12
C PHE A 657 -14.32 -19.95 24.63
N TYR A 658 -14.23 -18.83 25.35
CA TYR A 658 -14.48 -18.73 26.78
C TYR A 658 -15.95 -18.41 27.10
N GLY A 659 -16.80 -18.27 26.09
CA GLY A 659 -18.22 -17.97 26.25
C GLY A 659 -18.52 -16.49 26.46
N TYR A 660 -17.63 -15.58 26.05
CA TYR A 660 -17.85 -14.14 26.12
C TYR A 660 -18.00 -13.52 24.74
N CYS A 661 -18.89 -12.53 24.62
CA CYS A 661 -19.06 -11.81 23.38
C CYS A 661 -17.89 -10.85 23.13
N LYS A 662 -17.24 -11.01 21.98
CA LYS A 662 -16.14 -10.14 21.51
C LYS A 662 -16.59 -8.71 21.19
N VAL A 663 -17.89 -8.46 21.08
CA VAL A 663 -18.47 -7.14 20.72
C VAL A 663 -18.96 -6.35 21.93
N CYS A 664 -19.42 -7.02 22.99
CA CYS A 664 -20.01 -6.34 24.16
C CYS A 664 -19.38 -6.76 25.50
N GLY A 665 -18.47 -7.73 25.50
CA GLY A 665 -17.83 -8.27 26.70
C GLY A 665 -18.77 -9.03 27.63
N CYS A 666 -20.06 -9.17 27.30
CA CYS A 666 -21.01 -9.90 28.14
C CYS A 666 -20.96 -11.40 27.88
N PRO A 667 -21.29 -12.24 28.88
CA PRO A 667 -21.39 -13.69 28.71
C PRO A 667 -22.39 -14.09 27.60
N SER A 668 -22.18 -15.25 26.99
CA SER A 668 -23.07 -15.83 25.97
C SER A 668 -24.49 -16.09 26.49
N SER A 669 -24.67 -16.21 27.81
CA SER A 669 -26.00 -16.26 28.47
C SER A 669 -26.81 -15.00 28.30
N GLU A 670 -26.15 -13.86 28.14
CA GLU A 670 -26.81 -12.58 27.91
C GLU A 670 -27.16 -12.37 26.45
N HIS A 671 -26.99 -13.38 25.59
CA HIS A 671 -27.24 -13.27 24.16
C HIS A 671 -28.43 -14.13 23.73
N VAL A 672 -29.03 -13.80 22.59
CA VAL A 672 -30.10 -14.57 21.96
C VAL A 672 -29.97 -14.45 20.45
N ASN A 673 -30.13 -15.56 19.74
CA ASN A 673 -30.32 -15.54 18.29
C ASN A 673 -31.80 -15.43 17.96
N GLU A 674 -32.17 -14.38 17.24
CA GLU A 674 -33.55 -14.09 16.89
C GLU A 674 -33.65 -13.55 15.45
N SER A 675 -34.83 -13.63 14.86
CA SER A 675 -35.14 -13.09 13.53
C SER A 675 -35.34 -11.57 13.56
N ARG A 676 -34.67 -10.89 14.48
CA ARG A 676 -34.78 -9.45 14.74
C ARG A 676 -33.40 -8.90 15.02
N LYS A 677 -33.14 -7.65 14.67
CA LYS A 677 -31.92 -6.94 15.05
C LYS A 677 -32.25 -5.60 15.65
N TYR A 678 -31.37 -5.13 16.51
CA TYR A 678 -31.31 -3.76 16.96
C TYR A 678 -30.63 -2.92 15.88
N GLU A 679 -31.36 -1.98 15.32
CA GLU A 679 -30.81 -0.86 14.56
C GLU A 679 -30.85 0.39 15.42
N TYR A 680 -29.77 1.15 15.39
CA TYR A 680 -29.74 2.46 15.99
C TYR A 680 -30.22 3.46 14.96
N VAL A 681 -31.35 4.10 15.26
CA VAL A 681 -31.92 5.14 14.41
C VAL A 681 -31.90 6.43 15.21
N ILE A 682 -31.36 7.48 14.59
CA ILE A 682 -31.42 8.81 15.17
C ILE A 682 -32.87 9.27 15.08
N GLU A 683 -33.53 9.38 16.23
CA GLU A 683 -34.86 9.98 16.31
C GLU A 683 -34.79 11.33 17.02
N LYS A 684 -35.62 12.26 16.54
CA LYS A 684 -35.83 13.53 17.21
C LYS A 684 -36.80 13.28 18.35
N LYS A 685 -36.29 13.38 19.57
CA LYS A 685 -37.13 13.32 20.77
C LYS A 685 -37.28 14.74 21.31
N GLU A 686 -38.52 15.12 21.59
CA GLU A 686 -38.78 16.28 22.41
C GLU A 686 -38.67 15.90 23.88
N GLU A 687 -37.80 16.61 24.60
CA GLU A 687 -37.55 16.44 26.02
C GLU A 687 -37.76 17.78 26.70
N THR A 688 -38.31 17.81 27.90
CA THR A 688 -38.47 19.06 28.63
C THR A 688 -37.13 19.57 29.16
N LYS A 689 -37.01 20.89 29.33
CA LYS A 689 -35.85 21.53 29.97
C LYS A 689 -35.49 20.86 31.29
N GLU A 690 -36.48 20.51 32.10
CA GLU A 690 -36.30 19.87 33.39
C GLU A 690 -35.69 18.47 33.25
N GLU A 691 -36.23 17.63 32.35
CA GLU A 691 -35.71 16.28 32.09
C GLU A 691 -34.28 16.29 31.57
N VAL A 692 -33.97 17.23 30.68
CA VAL A 692 -32.61 17.41 30.14
C VAL A 692 -31.68 17.88 31.25
N PHE A 693 -32.05 18.90 32.03
CA PHE A 693 -31.18 19.40 33.09
C PHE A 693 -30.99 18.38 34.23
N GLU A 694 -32.00 17.58 34.58
CA GLU A 694 -31.90 16.54 35.60
C GLU A 694 -30.93 15.44 35.20
N ARG A 695 -30.92 15.01 33.92
CA ARG A 695 -29.97 14.01 33.39
C ARG A 695 -28.52 14.38 33.62
N TYR A 696 -28.19 15.66 33.48
CA TYR A 696 -26.82 16.13 33.65
C TYR A 696 -26.53 16.61 35.09
N ASN A 697 -27.53 17.02 35.88
CA ASN A 697 -27.30 17.61 37.21
C ASN A 697 -27.54 16.68 38.42
N GLU A 698 -27.44 15.35 38.25
CA GLU A 698 -27.59 14.36 39.34
C GLU A 698 -26.90 14.80 40.65
N GLY A 699 -27.68 15.10 41.69
CA GLY A 699 -27.20 15.34 43.05
C GLY A 699 -27.40 16.74 43.65
N LYS A 700 -27.92 17.74 42.92
CA LYS A 700 -28.28 19.06 43.51
C LYS A 700 -29.74 19.42 43.24
N LYS A 701 -30.65 18.98 44.11
CA LYS A 701 -32.04 19.47 44.14
C LYS A 701 -32.02 21.00 44.24
N GLY A 702 -32.54 21.68 43.21
CA GLY A 702 -32.77 23.13 43.21
C GLY A 702 -31.74 24.01 42.47
N VAL A 703 -30.76 23.44 41.74
CA VAL A 703 -29.76 24.22 40.97
C VAL A 703 -29.58 23.70 39.54
N ALA A 704 -30.67 23.26 38.90
CA ALA A 704 -30.66 22.87 37.50
C ALA A 704 -30.60 24.12 36.60
N ASN A 705 -29.41 24.52 36.17
CA ASN A 705 -29.24 25.61 35.20
C ASN A 705 -28.39 25.14 34.00
N ALA A 706 -28.53 25.86 32.88
CA ALA A 706 -27.89 25.55 31.61
C ALA A 706 -26.35 25.47 31.71
N GLU A 707 -25.76 26.29 32.58
CA GLU A 707 -24.31 26.36 32.79
C GLU A 707 -23.74 25.08 33.41
N ALA A 708 -24.40 24.53 34.42
CA ALA A 708 -23.98 23.29 35.07
C ALA A 708 -24.05 22.08 34.11
N MET A 709 -25.10 22.03 33.28
CA MET A 709 -25.27 21.02 32.24
C MET A 709 -24.18 21.12 31.16
N LEU A 710 -23.95 22.32 30.61
CA LEU A 710 -22.91 22.56 29.61
C LEU A 710 -21.53 22.18 30.17
N LYS A 711 -21.25 22.55 31.42
CA LYS A 711 -20.00 22.17 32.09
C LYS A 711 -19.82 20.65 32.20
N LYS A 712 -20.87 19.88 32.51
CA LYS A 712 -20.77 18.42 32.55
C LYS A 712 -20.52 17.83 31.16
N LEU A 713 -21.17 18.34 30.13
CA LEU A 713 -20.93 17.91 28.75
C LEU A 713 -19.51 18.26 28.27
N GLU A 714 -19.01 19.43 28.63
CA GLU A 714 -17.60 19.81 28.42
C GLU A 714 -16.65 18.86 29.16
N GLU A 715 -16.96 18.47 30.39
CA GLU A 715 -16.19 17.49 31.17
C GLU A 715 -16.22 16.08 30.55
N GLU A 716 -17.34 15.65 29.99
CA GLU A 716 -17.45 14.39 29.24
C GLU A 716 -16.63 14.41 27.95
N PHE A 717 -16.74 15.50 27.17
CA PHE A 717 -15.93 15.70 25.97
C PHE A 717 -14.44 15.74 26.30
N TYR A 718 -14.07 16.38 27.41
CA TYR A 718 -12.71 16.42 27.91
C TYR A 718 -12.16 15.03 28.25
N LYS A 719 -12.98 14.17 28.90
CA LYS A 719 -12.59 12.77 29.17
C LYS A 719 -12.28 12.01 27.89
N ILE A 720 -13.07 12.21 26.83
CA ILE A 720 -12.82 11.58 25.51
C ILE A 720 -11.49 12.06 24.91
N GLN A 721 -11.15 13.35 25.06
CA GLN A 721 -9.87 13.86 24.59
C GLN A 721 -8.68 13.31 25.37
N MET A 722 -8.80 13.20 26.70
CA MET A 722 -7.76 12.59 27.54
C MET A 722 -7.57 11.12 27.18
N ASP A 723 -8.65 10.39 26.94
CA ASP A 723 -8.63 9.01 26.49
C ASP A 723 -7.98 8.85 25.10
N CYS A 724 -8.16 9.80 24.16
CA CYS A 724 -7.39 9.84 22.91
C CYS A 724 -5.90 10.06 23.16
N ARG A 725 -5.56 10.99 24.06
CA ARG A 725 -4.18 11.36 24.38
C ARG A 725 -3.40 10.21 25.00
N ASP A 726 -4.00 9.50 25.95
CA ASP A 726 -3.36 8.37 26.62
C ASP A 726 -3.01 7.27 25.61
N LYS A 727 -3.93 6.96 24.67
CA LYS A 727 -3.66 6.02 23.57
C LYS A 727 -2.55 6.50 22.64
N GLN A 728 -2.49 7.79 22.33
CA GLN A 728 -1.40 8.36 21.52
C GLN A 728 -0.05 8.19 22.23
N GLN A 729 0.00 8.44 23.53
CA GLN A 729 1.21 8.27 24.34
C GLN A 729 1.67 6.80 24.35
N GLU A 730 0.75 5.85 24.50
CA GLU A 730 1.07 4.42 24.41
C GLU A 730 1.62 4.02 23.02
N ILE A 731 1.07 4.58 21.94
CA ILE A 731 1.60 4.36 20.59
C ILE A 731 3.05 4.85 20.50
N VAL A 732 3.34 6.06 20.97
CA VAL A 732 4.70 6.63 20.97
C VAL A 732 5.66 5.73 21.74
N GLU A 733 5.28 5.26 22.92
CA GLU A 733 6.10 4.35 23.73
C GLU A 733 6.36 3.02 23.02
N CYS A 734 5.35 2.46 22.35
CA CYS A 734 5.49 1.25 21.56
C CYS A 734 6.42 1.45 20.36
N VAL A 735 6.30 2.57 19.64
CA VAL A 735 7.16 2.91 18.50
C VAL A 735 8.61 3.09 18.96
N ASN A 736 8.84 3.80 20.06
CA ASN A 736 10.18 3.96 20.64
C ASN A 736 10.77 2.60 21.01
N THR A 737 10.01 1.74 21.69
CA THR A 737 10.46 0.39 22.03
C THR A 737 10.80 -0.41 20.78
N LEU A 738 9.94 -0.39 19.76
CA LEU A 738 10.20 -1.08 18.48
C LEU A 738 11.47 -0.58 17.81
N SER A 739 11.76 0.72 17.86
CA SER A 739 13.00 1.27 17.32
C SER A 739 14.26 0.70 17.99
N GLU A 740 14.15 0.34 19.27
CA GLU A 740 15.23 -0.24 20.04
C GLU A 740 15.38 -1.74 19.83
N ILE A 741 14.29 -2.50 19.77
CA ILE A 741 14.35 -3.97 19.82
C ILE A 741 14.09 -4.66 18.48
N ALA A 742 13.33 -4.04 17.58
CA ALA A 742 12.84 -4.71 16.37
C ALA A 742 13.92 -4.82 15.30
N LEU A 743 13.86 -5.91 14.53
CA LEU A 743 14.72 -6.08 13.37
C LEU A 743 14.38 -5.07 12.27
N ASN A 744 13.09 -4.83 12.06
CA ASN A 744 12.57 -3.73 11.27
C ASN A 744 11.81 -2.77 12.21
N ASN A 745 12.31 -1.55 12.34
CA ASN A 745 11.70 -0.51 13.18
C ASN A 745 10.43 0.09 12.55
N LYS A 746 10.16 -0.18 11.28
CA LYS A 746 8.90 0.24 10.64
C LYS A 746 7.74 -0.53 11.25
N VAL A 747 6.77 0.21 11.78
CA VAL A 747 5.54 -0.33 12.38
C VAL A 747 4.74 -1.14 11.33
N THR A 748 4.81 -0.70 10.07
CA THR A 748 4.06 -1.17 8.90
C THR A 748 4.87 -0.93 7.61
N SER A 749 4.39 -1.47 6.48
CA SER A 749 4.98 -1.23 5.15
C SER A 749 4.83 0.23 4.71
N SER A 750 5.79 0.83 4.00
CA SER A 750 5.74 2.26 3.63
C SER A 750 4.58 2.59 2.69
N ASN A 751 4.01 3.80 2.82
CA ASN A 751 2.87 4.24 2.01
C ASN A 751 3.15 4.22 0.50
N GLU A 752 4.30 4.74 0.07
CA GLU A 752 4.75 4.67 -1.35
C GLU A 752 4.76 3.24 -1.88
N TYR A 753 5.13 2.30 -1.02
CA TYR A 753 5.25 0.90 -1.37
C TYR A 753 3.89 0.19 -1.38
N LEU A 754 2.97 0.57 -0.48
CA LEU A 754 1.56 0.16 -0.53
C LEU A 754 0.87 0.70 -1.79
N ASP A 755 1.21 1.91 -2.23
CA ASP A 755 0.69 2.48 -3.48
C ASP A 755 1.15 1.68 -4.71
N MET A 756 2.42 1.27 -4.73
CA MET A 756 2.92 0.36 -5.77
C MET A 756 2.21 -1.00 -5.76
N LEU A 757 1.88 -1.54 -4.58
CA LEU A 757 1.10 -2.80 -4.48
C LEU A 757 -0.31 -2.61 -5.03
N ILE A 758 -0.99 -1.53 -4.64
CA ILE A 758 -2.33 -1.20 -5.15
C ILE A 758 -2.31 -1.07 -6.68
N GLN A 759 -1.30 -0.38 -7.23
CA GLN A 759 -1.16 -0.25 -8.68
C GLN A 759 -0.92 -1.61 -9.36
N THR A 760 -0.01 -2.41 -8.81
CA THR A 760 0.30 -3.76 -9.34
C THR A 760 -0.94 -4.66 -9.36
N GLU A 761 -1.72 -4.66 -8.27
CA GLU A 761 -2.98 -5.42 -8.21
C GLU A 761 -4.02 -4.93 -9.23
N ASN A 762 -4.12 -3.61 -9.45
CA ASN A 762 -5.00 -3.03 -10.46
C ASN A 762 -4.58 -3.37 -11.89
N ASP A 763 -3.27 -3.49 -12.14
CA ASP A 763 -2.72 -3.80 -13.44
C ASP A 763 -2.84 -5.30 -13.76
N GLU A 764 -2.53 -6.17 -12.78
CA GLU A 764 -2.48 -7.62 -12.98
C GLU A 764 -3.86 -8.30 -12.84
N LYS A 765 -4.76 -7.73 -12.02
CA LYS A 765 -6.14 -8.23 -11.78
C LYS A 765 -6.23 -9.74 -11.52
N LYS A 766 -5.25 -10.28 -10.79
CA LYS A 766 -5.25 -11.69 -10.38
C LYS A 766 -6.45 -11.99 -9.49
N PRO A 767 -6.98 -13.22 -9.45
CA PRO A 767 -8.09 -13.58 -8.57
C PRO A 767 -7.91 -13.06 -7.13
N GLY A 768 -8.94 -12.42 -6.58
CA GLY A 768 -8.92 -11.81 -5.23
C GLY A 768 -8.22 -10.45 -5.11
N TYR A 769 -7.89 -9.77 -6.23
CA TYR A 769 -7.17 -8.49 -6.19
C TYR A 769 -7.94 -7.36 -5.50
N GLU A 770 -9.28 -7.32 -5.57
CA GLU A 770 -10.08 -6.29 -4.92
C GLU A 770 -9.93 -6.33 -3.39
N ALA A 771 -9.93 -7.53 -2.81
CA ALA A 771 -9.73 -7.73 -1.37
C ALA A 771 -8.31 -7.31 -0.94
N ARG A 772 -7.29 -7.60 -1.76
CA ARG A 772 -5.90 -7.16 -1.50
C ARG A 772 -5.78 -5.63 -1.55
N ILE A 773 -6.36 -4.98 -2.56
CA ILE A 773 -6.38 -3.51 -2.69
C ILE A 773 -7.02 -2.86 -1.47
N GLU A 774 -8.19 -3.35 -1.05
CA GLU A 774 -8.89 -2.79 0.11
C GLU A 774 -8.06 -2.98 1.39
N GLY A 775 -7.40 -4.14 1.55
CA GLY A 775 -6.44 -4.36 2.62
C GLY A 775 -5.28 -3.36 2.61
N TYR A 776 -4.66 -3.11 1.45
CA TYR A 776 -3.55 -2.16 1.33
C TYR A 776 -4.00 -0.72 1.67
N LYS A 777 -5.20 -0.32 1.27
CA LYS A 777 -5.78 0.99 1.62
C LYS A 777 -6.00 1.16 3.13
N LYS A 778 -6.48 0.11 3.82
CA LYS A 778 -6.64 0.12 5.28
C LYS A 778 -5.29 0.26 5.99
N LEU A 779 -4.28 -0.46 5.54
CA LEU A 779 -2.92 -0.32 6.08
C LEU A 779 -2.36 1.08 5.86
N LYS A 780 -2.56 1.66 4.66
CA LYS A 780 -2.12 3.03 4.35
C LYS A 780 -2.73 4.05 5.31
N LYS A 781 -4.03 3.98 5.57
CA LYS A 781 -4.71 4.86 6.54
C LYS A 781 -4.14 4.70 7.95
N ALA A 782 -3.83 3.48 8.38
CA ALA A 782 -3.20 3.24 9.68
C ALA A 782 -1.80 3.87 9.77
N ASN A 783 -1.03 3.84 8.68
CA ASN A 783 0.29 4.48 8.62
C ASN A 783 0.20 6.00 8.75
N GLU A 784 -0.72 6.62 8.00
CA GLU A 784 -0.97 8.07 8.05
C GLU A 784 -1.33 8.50 9.48
N MET A 785 -2.19 7.74 10.17
CA MET A 785 -2.50 7.99 11.58
C MET A 785 -1.27 7.90 12.49
N ILE A 786 -0.40 6.91 12.30
CA ILE A 786 0.84 6.79 13.09
C ILE A 786 1.75 7.98 12.84
N GLU A 787 1.98 8.35 11.57
CA GLU A 787 2.84 9.47 11.19
C GLU A 787 2.33 10.80 11.79
N ASP A 788 1.02 11.03 11.74
CA ASP A 788 0.38 12.21 12.34
C ASP A 788 0.54 12.23 13.87
N ILE A 789 0.34 11.09 14.54
CA ILE A 789 0.54 10.98 15.99
C ILE A 789 2.00 11.28 16.35
N MET A 790 2.95 10.69 15.63
CA MET A 790 4.38 10.88 15.88
C MET A 790 4.79 12.34 15.67
N LYS A 791 4.31 13.00 14.60
CA LYS A 791 4.59 14.42 14.34
C LYS A 791 4.03 15.34 15.43
N ASN A 792 2.82 15.07 15.91
CA ASN A 792 2.13 15.90 16.89
C ASN A 792 2.56 15.63 18.36
N SER A 793 3.14 14.46 18.64
CA SER A 793 3.61 14.06 19.98
C SER A 793 4.77 14.91 20.54
N THR A 794 5.45 15.68 19.68
CA THR A 794 6.54 16.59 20.09
C THR A 794 6.06 17.80 20.90
N THR A 795 4.76 18.09 20.90
CA THR A 795 4.14 19.09 21.78
C THR A 795 3.45 18.41 22.96
N LYS A 796 4.19 18.19 24.06
CA LYS A 796 3.60 17.79 25.36
C LYS A 796 2.75 18.93 25.91
N LYS A 797 1.54 19.13 25.38
CA LYS A 797 0.61 20.11 25.96
C LYS A 797 0.22 19.67 27.36
N SER A 798 0.31 20.52 28.38
CA SER A 798 -0.16 20.12 29.72
C SER A 798 -1.67 19.82 29.72
N GLU A 799 -2.14 19.06 30.70
CA GLU A 799 -3.58 18.79 30.92
C GLU A 799 -4.39 20.11 30.99
N ALA A 800 -3.78 21.15 31.57
CA ALA A 800 -4.31 22.51 31.64
C ALA A 800 -4.35 23.22 30.27
N GLU A 801 -3.33 23.03 29.41
CA GLU A 801 -3.30 23.62 28.07
C GLU A 801 -4.34 23.01 27.13
N ILE A 802 -4.58 21.69 27.22
CA ILE A 802 -5.67 21.05 26.46
C ILE A 802 -7.01 21.60 26.91
N LYS A 803 -7.22 21.73 28.23
CA LYS A 803 -8.45 22.30 28.79
C LYS A 803 -8.67 23.76 28.37
N ALA A 804 -7.59 24.54 28.29
CA ALA A 804 -7.62 25.92 27.83
C ALA A 804 -7.94 26.03 26.32
N GLU A 805 -7.35 25.16 25.49
CA GLU A 805 -7.58 25.11 24.05
C GLU A 805 -9.02 24.70 23.70
N VAL A 806 -9.58 23.72 24.43
CA VAL A 806 -11.00 23.32 24.30
C VAL A 806 -11.92 24.49 24.61
N LYS A 807 -11.70 25.17 25.75
CA LYS A 807 -12.46 26.37 26.12
C LYS A 807 -12.33 27.50 25.11
N ARG A 808 -11.16 27.66 24.49
CA ARG A 808 -10.90 28.66 23.46
C ARG A 808 -11.67 28.35 22.18
N ARG A 809 -11.59 27.12 21.67
CA ARG A 809 -12.30 26.68 20.45
C ARG A 809 -13.83 26.73 20.60
N MET A 810 -14.35 26.32 21.75
CA MET A 810 -15.79 26.43 22.04
C MET A 810 -16.25 27.90 22.07
N LYS A 811 -15.43 28.83 22.56
CA LYS A 811 -15.71 30.27 22.50
C LYS A 811 -15.59 30.84 21.08
N GLU A 812 -14.68 30.35 20.26
CA GLU A 812 -14.46 30.82 18.88
C GLU A 812 -15.55 30.32 17.91
N GLU A 813 -15.95 29.06 18.00
CA GLU A 813 -17.05 28.50 17.20
C GLU A 813 -18.43 29.03 17.66
N GLY A 814 -18.58 29.37 18.95
CA GLY A 814 -19.74 30.13 19.42
C GLY A 814 -19.80 31.56 18.88
N LYS A 815 -18.63 32.18 18.63
CA LYS A 815 -18.50 33.57 18.14
C LYS A 815 -18.61 33.73 16.62
N SER A 816 -18.39 32.70 15.81
CA SER A 816 -18.48 32.82 14.35
C SER A 816 -19.91 33.10 13.83
N LYS A 817 -20.94 32.94 14.66
CA LYS A 817 -22.31 33.46 14.44
C LYS A 817 -22.65 34.74 15.24
N MET A 818 -21.68 35.39 15.93
CA MET A 818 -21.92 36.50 16.89
C MET A 818 -21.68 37.92 16.37
N ASN A 819 -21.29 38.15 15.12
CA ASN A 819 -21.13 39.53 14.60
C ASN A 819 -22.44 40.19 14.12
N LYS A 820 -23.58 39.90 14.76
CA LYS A 820 -24.85 40.64 14.58
C LYS A 820 -25.70 40.69 15.85
N SER A 821 -25.15 41.21 16.95
CA SER A 821 -25.84 42.09 17.91
C SER A 821 -24.96 42.24 19.13
N GLY A 822 -24.48 43.47 19.35
CA GLY A 822 -23.93 43.86 20.64
C GLY A 822 -25.04 43.81 21.69
N ASP A 823 -24.80 43.06 22.75
CA ASP A 823 -25.03 43.43 24.15
C ASP A 823 -24.88 42.17 25.02
N ASP A 824 -24.50 42.39 26.29
CA ASP A 824 -24.01 41.44 27.27
C ASP A 824 -24.62 40.02 27.23
N CYS A 825 -23.73 39.03 27.10
CA CYS A 825 -24.06 37.61 27.15
C CYS A 825 -24.40 37.19 28.60
N VAL A 826 -25.68 36.99 28.89
CA VAL A 826 -26.18 36.53 30.21
C VAL A 826 -25.80 35.07 30.54
N ILE A 827 -25.04 34.39 29.67
CA ILE A 827 -24.59 32.99 29.86
C ILE A 827 -23.13 32.92 30.35
N CYS A 828 -22.35 34.02 30.33
CA CYS A 828 -20.97 34.03 30.83
C CYS A 828 -20.80 34.80 32.14
#